data_AF-A0A7R7ZKX5-F1
#
_entry.id   AF-A0A7R7ZKX5-F1
#
_cell.length_a   1.000
_cell.length_b   1.000
_cell.length_c   1.000
_cell.angle_alpha   90.00
_cell.angle_beta   90.00
_cell.angle_gamma   90.00
#
_symmetry.space_group_name_H-M   'P 1'
#
loop_
_entity.id
_entity.type
_entity.pdbx_description
1 polymer ?
#
loop_
_entity_poly.entity_id
_entity_poly.type
_entity_poly.pdbx_seq_one_letter_code
_entity_poly.pdbx_strand_id
1 'polypeptide(L)'
;MPSRTTSSADNIVVIGGGASGLAVILQLVKRFRSGKPVRKITLIEKNEEAGPGLAYSPACAGTILNMTKSTMGLYPDNPNHFNEWKNDPSLKLYPFRENYGDYLRAMWSQSVEDIREMGGEISFIQDEVQDINRDDDGTFTLTLEKNAKTLFAKDVVLAVGNFTVTANPHLSHLPGYFPSPWPTSRLRSIPADAPVIILGSRLSAIDAANALVDSGHRGSITFMSRSGRLPKVQGAPVPFPRRYNLYTLAKHVHAPTRVGASFASLMSGIMEEVSHLAGNDWSWLLQNHECPMEELESDIKDAQEGRAGWQTVLRSTAPLVERYWRSLEMHDKKLFYDKFYSCWMRYRHGMPVENAEKILNMMKRGQLKVVKGREIESNGNGFFANTSDGKIEASYVIEATGQECRVTHAPSPLIQATMRKGMATPHPLGGFVVNFDTLSTSPGLYTIGLFTQGTHFYVSSVDRIAEHASRLADALTGEPLARPLHVAVFLRGDPFSHIMASRLVPRLLSAGHMPFLFVLPAGKTPANGTTASVRARQLAFFEKALMKQHVIPFLKDTPQNGAECLSLDQMRTTYGILVQDVDFAPSEETLHKHYIDLGLSLDCTTTRHLSTDIQNYFSWPRRLLNMHSTASLNADRSPFHLHDMQDCCDRDQFDLQTLSAEYSQPLIDAQNRISVLGVNMAADLVDRVARGKDLPKALRAAKGPDTKEVNGGQQKDLSEVSTDAVVETVVKSYASPEQQGHFRKYLAGAVKSWPGENRGEAKSKESGKESRFCVECH
;
A
#
# COMPACT_ATOMS: atom_id res chain seq x y z
N MET A 1 9.28 -36.34 -36.78
CA MET A 1 9.11 -35.11 -35.97
C MET A 1 7.75 -34.52 -36.32
N PRO A 2 6.79 -34.41 -35.39
CA PRO A 2 5.54 -33.73 -35.70
C PRO A 2 5.80 -32.23 -35.80
N SER A 3 5.23 -31.60 -36.83
CA SER A 3 5.37 -30.17 -37.12
C SER A 3 4.94 -29.33 -35.92
N ARG A 4 5.87 -28.52 -35.38
CA ARG A 4 5.59 -27.44 -34.42
C ARG A 4 4.58 -26.48 -35.06
N THR A 5 3.30 -26.65 -34.76
CA THR A 5 2.29 -25.63 -35.06
C THR A 5 2.65 -24.37 -34.29
N THR A 6 2.79 -23.27 -35.01
CA THR A 6 3.22 -21.92 -34.63
C THR A 6 2.31 -21.21 -33.61
N SER A 7 1.46 -21.93 -32.86
CA SER A 7 0.53 -21.33 -31.88
C SER A 7 1.13 -21.13 -30.48
N SER A 8 2.41 -21.44 -30.26
CA SER A 8 3.05 -21.41 -28.92
C SER A 8 3.70 -20.07 -28.55
N ALA A 9 3.72 -19.10 -29.47
CA ALA A 9 4.52 -17.87 -29.34
C ALA A 9 3.97 -16.83 -28.34
N ASP A 10 2.73 -16.97 -27.85
CA ASP A 10 2.07 -15.97 -26.99
C ASP A 10 1.65 -16.48 -25.61
N ASN A 11 2.07 -17.69 -25.19
CA ASN A 11 1.59 -18.30 -23.95
C ASN A 11 2.34 -17.79 -22.70
N ILE A 12 1.60 -17.56 -21.62
CA ILE A 12 2.11 -17.32 -20.27
C ILE A 12 1.78 -18.54 -19.42
N VAL A 13 2.79 -19.18 -18.82
CA VAL A 13 2.59 -20.26 -17.84
C VAL A 13 2.90 -19.75 -16.44
N VAL A 14 1.96 -19.93 -15.52
CA VAL A 14 2.15 -19.65 -14.09
C VAL A 14 2.25 -20.98 -13.36
N ILE A 15 3.36 -21.22 -12.64
CA ILE A 15 3.62 -22.44 -11.88
C ILE A 15 3.42 -22.15 -10.41
N GLY A 16 2.38 -22.75 -9.82
CA GLY A 16 1.92 -22.51 -8.46
C GLY A 16 0.66 -21.65 -8.43
N GLY A 17 -0.45 -22.25 -7.99
CA GLY A 17 -1.77 -21.64 -7.86
C GLY A 17 -2.06 -21.05 -6.48
N GLY A 18 -1.05 -20.83 -5.63
CA GLY A 18 -1.24 -20.09 -4.38
C GLY A 18 -1.55 -18.61 -4.59
N ALA A 19 -1.66 -17.86 -3.49
CA ALA A 19 -1.95 -16.42 -3.52
C ALA A 19 -1.04 -15.60 -4.48
N SER A 20 0.24 -15.97 -4.61
CA SER A 20 1.16 -15.28 -5.52
C SER A 20 0.84 -15.51 -7.00
N GLY A 21 0.59 -16.74 -7.42
CA GLY A 21 0.24 -17.04 -8.81
C GLY A 21 -1.11 -16.45 -9.19
N LEU A 22 -2.07 -16.53 -8.27
CA LEU A 22 -3.38 -15.92 -8.45
C LEU A 22 -3.29 -14.38 -8.55
N ALA A 23 -2.48 -13.73 -7.70
CA ALA A 23 -2.26 -12.28 -7.80
C ALA A 23 -1.73 -11.88 -9.19
N VAL A 24 -0.78 -12.65 -9.75
CA VAL A 24 -0.25 -12.40 -11.10
C VAL A 24 -1.37 -12.49 -12.14
N ILE A 25 -2.21 -13.51 -12.06
CA ILE A 25 -3.34 -13.70 -13.00
C ILE A 25 -4.33 -12.53 -12.90
N LEU A 26 -4.71 -12.11 -11.69
CA LEU A 26 -5.61 -10.96 -11.49
C LEU A 26 -5.03 -9.66 -12.08
N GLN A 27 -3.73 -9.43 -11.93
CA GLN A 27 -3.06 -8.25 -12.49
C GLN A 27 -2.96 -8.33 -14.02
N LEU A 28 -2.76 -9.52 -14.60
CA LEU A 28 -2.84 -9.73 -16.05
C LEU A 28 -4.25 -9.42 -16.58
N VAL A 29 -5.30 -9.90 -15.91
CA VAL A 29 -6.70 -9.56 -16.24
C VAL A 29 -6.91 -8.05 -16.25
N LYS A 30 -6.39 -7.34 -15.25
CA LYS A 30 -6.47 -5.88 -15.19
C LYS A 30 -5.82 -5.21 -16.39
N ARG A 31 -4.64 -5.68 -16.82
CA ARG A 31 -3.93 -5.14 -17.99
C ARG A 31 -4.66 -5.43 -19.30
N PHE A 32 -5.23 -6.62 -19.44
CA PHE A 32 -6.03 -6.99 -20.60
C PHE A 32 -7.28 -6.10 -20.72
N ARG A 33 -7.99 -5.85 -19.62
CA ARG A 33 -9.12 -4.89 -19.57
C ARG A 33 -8.72 -3.47 -19.96
N SER A 34 -7.47 -3.07 -19.70
CA SER A 34 -6.93 -1.77 -20.10
C SER A 34 -6.47 -1.70 -21.57
N GLY A 35 -6.86 -2.67 -22.41
CA GLY A 35 -6.61 -2.67 -23.86
C GLY A 35 -5.33 -3.39 -24.29
N LYS A 36 -4.64 -4.11 -23.39
CA LYS A 36 -3.52 -4.97 -23.78
C LYS A 36 -4.03 -6.26 -24.46
N PRO A 37 -3.32 -6.81 -25.46
CA PRO A 37 -3.72 -8.06 -26.10
C PRO A 37 -3.83 -9.19 -25.07
N VAL A 38 -4.96 -9.90 -25.11
CA VAL A 38 -5.19 -11.07 -24.24
C VAL A 38 -4.31 -12.21 -24.73
N ARG A 39 -3.48 -12.73 -23.83
CA ARG A 39 -2.59 -13.87 -24.09
C ARG A 39 -3.16 -15.12 -23.43
N LYS A 40 -2.89 -16.29 -24.01
CA LYS A 40 -3.26 -17.57 -23.39
C LYS A 40 -2.51 -17.76 -22.07
N ILE A 41 -3.26 -18.06 -21.01
CA ILE A 41 -2.71 -18.33 -19.67
C ILE A 41 -2.89 -19.81 -19.32
N THR A 42 -1.85 -20.43 -18.79
CA THR A 42 -1.92 -21.77 -18.20
C THR A 42 -1.43 -21.71 -16.76
N LEU A 43 -2.31 -22.05 -15.82
CA LEU A 43 -1.96 -22.25 -14.42
C LEU A 43 -1.66 -23.74 -14.17
N ILE A 44 -0.50 -24.04 -13.62
CA ILE A 44 -0.10 -25.39 -13.20
C ILE A 44 0.00 -25.40 -11.67
N GLU A 45 -0.76 -26.28 -11.02
CA GLU A 45 -0.80 -26.42 -9.56
C GLU A 45 -0.86 -27.91 -9.20
N LYS A 46 -0.07 -28.33 -8.21
CA LYS A 46 0.01 -29.74 -7.82
C LYS A 46 -1.21 -30.20 -7.01
N ASN A 47 -1.83 -29.29 -6.27
CA ASN A 47 -3.04 -29.55 -5.50
C ASN A 47 -4.30 -29.47 -6.40
N GLU A 48 -5.39 -30.08 -5.94
CA GLU A 48 -6.67 -30.12 -6.67
C GLU A 48 -7.30 -28.74 -6.91
N GLU A 49 -7.01 -27.77 -6.04
CA GLU A 49 -7.61 -26.43 -6.07
C GLU A 49 -6.57 -25.33 -6.28
N ALA A 50 -6.91 -24.38 -7.15
CA ALA A 50 -6.22 -23.10 -7.27
C ALA A 50 -6.73 -22.10 -6.22
N GLY A 51 -5.82 -21.22 -5.76
CA GLY A 51 -6.05 -20.12 -4.83
C GLY A 51 -5.36 -20.33 -3.48
N PRO A 52 -5.86 -21.23 -2.61
CA PRO A 52 -5.45 -21.29 -1.21
C PRO A 52 -3.96 -21.58 -0.97
N GLY A 53 -3.33 -22.42 -1.80
CA GLY A 53 -1.98 -22.93 -1.54
C GLY A 53 -1.84 -23.55 -0.13
N LEU A 54 -0.61 -23.80 0.34
CA LEU A 54 -0.42 -24.39 1.68
C LEU A 54 -1.00 -23.51 2.79
N ALA A 55 -0.70 -22.21 2.76
CA ALA A 55 -0.94 -21.29 3.88
C ALA A 55 -2.41 -21.04 4.21
N TYR A 56 -3.31 -21.21 3.24
CA TYR A 56 -4.76 -20.96 3.38
C TYR A 56 -5.61 -22.19 3.04
N SER A 57 -4.98 -23.34 2.82
CA SER A 57 -5.66 -24.63 2.63
C SER A 57 -6.20 -25.20 3.94
N PRO A 58 -7.04 -26.26 3.88
CA PRO A 58 -7.44 -27.04 5.05
C PRO A 58 -6.26 -27.59 5.88
N ALA A 59 -5.02 -27.62 5.36
CA ALA A 59 -3.83 -27.98 6.13
C ALA A 59 -3.57 -27.03 7.32
N CYS A 60 -4.06 -25.79 7.25
CA CYS A 60 -3.92 -24.77 8.29
C CYS A 60 -5.22 -24.54 9.07
N ALA A 61 -6.16 -25.50 9.01
CA ALA A 61 -7.47 -25.39 9.64
C ALA A 61 -7.36 -24.99 11.13
N GLY A 62 -8.25 -24.09 11.56
CA GLY A 62 -8.28 -23.56 12.94
C GLY A 62 -7.26 -22.46 13.25
N THR A 63 -6.37 -22.09 12.32
CA THR A 63 -5.40 -20.99 12.53
C THR A 63 -5.92 -19.65 12.02
N ILE A 64 -5.49 -18.56 12.64
CA ILE A 64 -5.86 -17.20 12.24
C ILE A 64 -4.79 -16.54 11.36
N LEU A 65 -5.20 -15.50 10.65
CA LEU A 65 -4.31 -14.61 9.93
C LEU A 65 -3.51 -13.73 10.90
N ASN A 66 -2.30 -13.36 10.48
CA ASN A 66 -1.43 -12.43 11.22
C ASN A 66 -1.47 -11.01 10.64
N MET A 67 -2.26 -10.79 9.59
CA MET A 67 -2.55 -9.49 8.98
C MET A 67 -4.03 -9.17 9.16
N THR A 68 -4.37 -7.88 9.19
CA THR A 68 -5.76 -7.45 9.39
C THR A 68 -6.56 -7.64 8.11
N LYS A 69 -7.86 -7.93 8.24
CA LYS A 69 -8.78 -8.11 7.09
C LYS A 69 -8.70 -7.00 6.04
N SER A 70 -8.45 -5.77 6.46
CA SER A 70 -8.30 -4.58 5.60
C SER A 70 -7.00 -4.49 4.79
N THR A 71 -6.08 -5.43 4.97
CA THR A 71 -4.76 -5.45 4.29
C THR A 71 -4.51 -6.74 3.50
N MET A 72 -5.55 -7.55 3.31
CA MET A 72 -5.49 -8.87 2.69
C MET A 72 -5.97 -8.89 1.24
N GLY A 73 -6.29 -7.74 0.63
CA GLY A 73 -6.63 -7.65 -0.79
C GLY A 73 -5.46 -8.03 -1.71
N LEU A 74 -5.77 -8.62 -2.88
CA LEU A 74 -4.78 -8.98 -3.93
C LEU A 74 -4.53 -7.86 -4.96
N TYR A 75 -5.15 -6.70 -4.76
CA TYR A 75 -4.98 -5.53 -5.61
C TYR A 75 -4.17 -4.47 -4.85
N PRO A 76 -3.04 -4.00 -5.38
CA PRO A 76 -2.25 -2.94 -4.73
C PRO A 76 -3.07 -1.68 -4.47
N ASP A 77 -3.95 -1.35 -5.42
CA ASP A 77 -4.81 -0.17 -5.36
C ASP A 77 -6.08 -0.37 -4.53
N ASN A 78 -6.37 -1.60 -4.09
CA ASN A 78 -7.44 -1.92 -3.14
C ASN A 78 -7.01 -3.00 -2.11
N PRO A 79 -6.23 -2.63 -1.08
CA PRO A 79 -5.84 -3.55 -0.01
C PRO A 79 -7.02 -4.07 0.85
N ASN A 80 -8.15 -3.37 0.85
CA ASN A 80 -9.35 -3.69 1.63
C ASN A 80 -10.30 -4.67 0.90
N HIS A 81 -9.97 -5.04 -0.34
CA HIS A 81 -10.84 -5.84 -1.21
C HIS A 81 -11.33 -7.15 -0.57
N PHE A 82 -10.50 -7.83 0.23
CA PHE A 82 -10.93 -9.05 0.94
C PHE A 82 -12.09 -8.78 1.92
N ASN A 83 -12.00 -7.70 2.69
CA ASN A 83 -13.03 -7.31 3.65
C ASN A 83 -14.31 -6.84 2.93
N GLU A 84 -14.17 -6.12 1.82
CA GLU A 84 -15.28 -5.70 0.96
C GLU A 84 -16.01 -6.90 0.34
N TRP A 85 -15.25 -7.84 -0.24
CA TRP A 85 -15.78 -9.05 -0.84
C TRP A 85 -16.54 -9.91 0.18
N LYS A 86 -15.98 -10.08 1.38
CA LYS A 86 -16.60 -10.90 2.42
C LYS A 86 -17.89 -10.25 2.94
N ASN A 87 -17.95 -8.91 2.95
CA ASN A 87 -19.11 -8.10 3.35
C ASN A 87 -19.80 -8.59 4.63
N ASP A 88 -18.99 -8.98 5.63
CA ASP A 88 -19.48 -9.55 6.88
C ASP A 88 -19.00 -8.69 8.05
N PRO A 89 -19.91 -7.91 8.67
CA PRO A 89 -19.58 -7.08 9.83
C PRO A 89 -19.08 -7.90 11.04
N SER A 90 -19.46 -9.18 11.15
CA SER A 90 -19.04 -10.06 12.25
C SER A 90 -17.62 -10.62 12.07
N LEU A 91 -17.03 -10.44 10.89
CA LEU A 91 -15.68 -10.91 10.60
C LEU A 91 -14.66 -10.22 11.51
N LYS A 92 -13.99 -11.04 12.35
CA LYS A 92 -12.93 -10.60 13.27
C LYS A 92 -11.84 -9.79 12.56
N LEU A 93 -11.13 -8.96 13.31
CA LEU A 93 -10.00 -8.16 12.78
C LEU A 93 -8.91 -9.05 12.14
N TYR A 94 -8.65 -10.20 12.76
CA TYR A 94 -7.75 -11.27 12.27
C TYR A 94 -8.59 -12.54 12.00
N PRO A 95 -9.12 -12.70 10.78
CA PRO A 95 -9.97 -13.84 10.43
C PRO A 95 -9.23 -15.18 10.44
N PHE A 96 -9.98 -16.29 10.41
CA PHE A 96 -9.39 -17.60 10.14
C PHE A 96 -8.78 -17.63 8.74
N ARG A 97 -7.69 -18.38 8.58
CA ARG A 97 -7.02 -18.53 7.29
C ARG A 97 -7.92 -19.14 6.22
N GLU A 98 -8.85 -20.00 6.61
CA GLU A 98 -9.86 -20.60 5.73
C GLU A 98 -10.76 -19.54 5.08
N ASN A 99 -11.17 -18.51 5.82
CA ASN A 99 -11.96 -17.41 5.24
C ASN A 99 -11.21 -16.71 4.11
N TYR A 100 -9.89 -16.61 4.22
CA TYR A 100 -9.07 -16.09 3.14
C TYR A 100 -8.89 -17.09 2.00
N GLY A 101 -8.80 -18.39 2.31
CA GLY A 101 -8.86 -19.46 1.31
C GLY A 101 -10.11 -19.36 0.43
N ASP A 102 -11.28 -19.11 1.01
CA ASP A 102 -12.54 -18.92 0.26
C ASP A 102 -12.47 -17.72 -0.69
N TYR A 103 -11.89 -16.61 -0.23
CA TYR A 103 -11.65 -15.44 -1.06
C TYR A 103 -10.73 -15.77 -2.24
N LEU A 104 -9.64 -16.52 -2.01
CA LEU A 104 -8.72 -16.90 -3.08
C LEU A 104 -9.39 -17.81 -4.13
N ARG A 105 -10.26 -18.74 -3.71
CA ARG A 105 -11.07 -19.53 -4.65
C ARG A 105 -12.02 -18.67 -5.47
N ALA A 106 -12.71 -17.72 -4.83
CA ALA A 106 -13.61 -16.80 -5.51
C ALA A 106 -12.87 -15.93 -6.54
N MET A 107 -11.69 -15.43 -6.18
CA MET A 107 -10.84 -14.65 -7.09
C MET A 107 -10.33 -15.47 -8.27
N TRP A 108 -10.00 -16.75 -8.06
CA TRP A 108 -9.67 -17.66 -9.15
C TRP A 108 -10.84 -17.84 -10.12
N SER A 109 -12.03 -18.19 -9.61
CA SER A 109 -13.24 -18.34 -10.44
C SER A 109 -13.55 -17.06 -11.23
N GLN A 110 -13.51 -15.91 -10.58
CA GLN A 110 -13.72 -14.61 -11.22
C GLN A 110 -12.70 -14.36 -12.34
N SER A 111 -11.42 -14.66 -12.10
CA SER A 111 -10.38 -14.45 -13.12
C SER A 111 -10.59 -15.32 -14.37
N VAL A 112 -11.13 -16.53 -14.19
CA VAL A 112 -11.46 -17.43 -15.30
C VAL A 112 -12.62 -16.90 -16.12
N GLU A 113 -13.67 -16.39 -15.46
CA GLU A 113 -14.81 -15.75 -16.11
C GLU A 113 -14.37 -14.49 -16.87
N ASP A 114 -13.62 -13.61 -16.20
CA ASP A 114 -13.12 -12.35 -16.76
C ASP A 114 -12.32 -12.58 -18.06
N ILE A 115 -11.44 -13.58 -18.09
CA ILE A 115 -10.64 -13.90 -19.28
C ILE A 115 -11.52 -14.42 -20.42
N ARG A 116 -12.50 -15.26 -20.12
CA ARG A 116 -13.44 -15.79 -21.12
C ARG A 116 -14.31 -14.69 -21.72
N GLU A 117 -14.78 -13.74 -20.91
CA GLU A 117 -15.54 -12.58 -21.38
C GLU A 117 -14.73 -11.71 -22.34
N MET A 118 -13.42 -11.60 -22.11
CA MET A 118 -12.50 -10.90 -23.02
C MET A 118 -12.10 -11.73 -24.26
N GLY A 119 -12.70 -12.92 -24.46
CA GLY A 119 -12.37 -13.83 -25.57
C GLY A 119 -11.01 -14.52 -25.44
N GLY A 120 -10.40 -14.51 -24.25
CA GLY A 120 -9.13 -15.16 -23.97
C GLY A 120 -9.26 -16.62 -23.56
N GLU A 121 -8.12 -17.31 -23.52
CA GLU A 121 -8.04 -18.70 -23.04
C GLU A 121 -7.25 -18.76 -21.72
N ILE A 122 -7.86 -19.36 -20.69
CA ILE A 122 -7.17 -19.74 -19.45
C ILE A 122 -7.42 -21.21 -19.14
N SER A 123 -6.35 -21.92 -18.79
CA SER A 123 -6.36 -23.35 -18.50
C SER A 123 -5.77 -23.64 -17.12
N PHE A 124 -6.30 -24.65 -16.45
CA PHE A 124 -5.80 -25.18 -15.19
C PHE A 124 -5.32 -26.62 -15.39
N ILE A 125 -4.11 -26.90 -14.93
CA ILE A 125 -3.49 -28.21 -15.02
C ILE A 125 -3.09 -28.66 -13.62
N GLN A 126 -3.72 -29.72 -13.13
CA GLN A 126 -3.43 -30.31 -11.84
C GLN A 126 -2.22 -31.26 -11.93
N ASP A 127 -1.00 -30.71 -11.89
CA ASP A 127 0.23 -31.48 -12.05
C ASP A 127 1.41 -30.76 -11.36
N GLU A 128 2.50 -31.48 -11.14
CA GLU A 128 3.76 -30.89 -10.67
C GLU A 128 4.74 -30.76 -11.85
N VAL A 129 5.34 -29.59 -12.00
CA VAL A 129 6.41 -29.38 -12.97
C VAL A 129 7.69 -29.93 -12.37
N GLN A 130 8.30 -30.90 -13.06
CA GLN A 130 9.50 -31.60 -12.61
C GLN A 130 10.78 -31.02 -13.24
N ASP A 131 10.65 -30.49 -14.47
CA ASP A 131 11.78 -29.99 -15.23
C ASP A 131 11.40 -28.82 -16.14
N ILE A 132 12.38 -27.98 -16.45
CA ILE A 132 12.29 -26.85 -17.37
C ILE A 132 13.51 -26.85 -18.30
N ASN A 133 13.28 -26.64 -19.59
CA ASN A 133 14.28 -26.44 -20.62
C ASN A 133 14.03 -25.12 -21.34
N ARG A 134 15.09 -24.54 -21.88
CA ARG A 134 15.01 -23.40 -22.78
C ARG A 134 15.57 -23.82 -24.13
N ASP A 135 14.75 -23.70 -25.15
CA ASP A 135 15.11 -24.05 -26.52
C ASP A 135 15.87 -22.88 -27.18
N ASP A 136 16.52 -23.13 -28.33
CA ASP A 136 17.34 -22.12 -29.03
C ASP A 136 16.56 -20.89 -29.48
N ASP A 137 15.25 -21.04 -29.72
CA ASP A 137 14.34 -19.93 -30.06
C ASP A 137 13.88 -19.11 -28.85
N GLY A 138 14.35 -19.47 -27.65
CA GLY A 138 14.04 -18.81 -26.39
C GLY A 138 12.77 -19.33 -25.70
N THR A 139 12.00 -20.22 -26.33
CA THR A 139 10.80 -20.87 -25.76
C THR A 139 11.18 -21.81 -24.62
N PHE A 140 10.32 -21.88 -23.60
CA PHE A 140 10.45 -22.85 -22.51
C PHE A 140 9.69 -24.12 -22.80
N THR A 141 10.31 -25.26 -22.52
CA THR A 141 9.70 -26.59 -22.50
C THR A 141 9.61 -27.08 -21.05
N LEU A 142 8.39 -27.25 -20.55
CA LEU A 142 8.11 -27.70 -19.19
C LEU A 142 7.72 -29.18 -19.19
N THR A 143 8.33 -29.97 -18.31
CA THR A 143 8.00 -31.40 -18.16
C THR A 143 7.16 -31.60 -16.90
N LEU A 144 5.98 -32.19 -17.08
CA LEU A 144 5.05 -32.50 -15.99
C LEU A 144 5.26 -33.92 -15.45
N GLU A 145 4.96 -34.13 -14.17
CA GLU A 145 5.11 -35.42 -13.49
C GLU A 145 4.16 -36.49 -14.03
N LYS A 146 2.84 -36.25 -14.00
CA LYS A 146 1.84 -37.32 -14.16
C LYS A 146 1.82 -37.94 -15.57
N ASN A 147 2.25 -37.21 -16.60
CA ASN A 147 2.08 -37.66 -18.00
C ASN A 147 3.34 -37.51 -18.87
N ALA A 148 4.49 -37.08 -18.31
CA ALA A 148 5.66 -36.64 -19.09
C ALA A 148 5.31 -35.67 -20.25
N LYS A 149 4.16 -34.99 -20.12
CA LYS A 149 3.62 -34.10 -21.15
C LYS A 149 4.48 -32.84 -21.16
N THR A 150 4.93 -32.44 -22.35
CA THR A 150 5.66 -31.21 -22.54
C THR A 150 4.69 -30.06 -22.80
N LEU A 151 4.80 -29.00 -22.02
CA LEU A 151 4.13 -27.73 -22.28
C LEU A 151 5.13 -26.70 -22.78
N PHE A 152 4.70 -25.88 -23.74
CA PHE A 152 5.53 -24.83 -24.34
C PHE A 152 5.02 -23.45 -23.92
N ALA A 153 5.95 -22.58 -23.54
CA ALA A 153 5.64 -21.23 -23.09
C ALA A 153 6.71 -20.24 -23.52
N LYS A 154 6.31 -19.01 -23.84
CA LYS A 154 7.27 -17.91 -24.05
C LYS A 154 7.68 -17.30 -22.72
N ASP A 155 6.70 -17.13 -21.83
CA ASP A 155 6.91 -16.59 -20.49
C ASP A 155 6.47 -17.61 -19.43
N VAL A 156 7.32 -17.80 -18.42
CA VAL A 156 7.09 -18.70 -17.28
C VAL A 156 7.25 -17.91 -15.98
N VAL A 157 6.27 -18.05 -15.09
CA VAL A 157 6.27 -17.43 -13.76
C VAL A 157 6.40 -18.52 -12.69
N LEU A 158 7.48 -18.48 -11.93
CA LEU A 158 7.70 -19.33 -10.77
C LEU A 158 7.01 -18.72 -9.53
N ALA A 159 5.83 -19.22 -9.21
CA ALA A 159 5.00 -18.84 -8.06
C ALA A 159 4.80 -20.02 -7.08
N VAL A 160 5.86 -20.81 -6.88
CA VAL A 160 5.84 -22.13 -6.19
C VAL A 160 5.54 -22.09 -4.68
N GLY A 161 5.32 -20.90 -4.12
CA GLY A 161 4.95 -20.71 -2.72
C GLY A 161 6.10 -20.94 -1.74
N ASN A 162 5.74 -21.32 -0.51
CA ASN A 162 6.68 -21.45 0.62
C ASN A 162 6.98 -22.93 0.90
N PHE A 163 8.24 -23.22 1.20
CA PHE A 163 8.67 -24.52 1.72
C PHE A 163 8.95 -24.42 3.21
N THR A 164 8.72 -25.48 3.98
CA THR A 164 9.08 -25.54 5.39
C THR A 164 10.57 -25.86 5.53
N VAL A 165 11.27 -25.20 6.46
CA VAL A 165 12.63 -25.60 6.83
C VAL A 165 12.55 -26.91 7.60
N THR A 166 13.29 -27.93 7.16
CA THR A 166 13.61 -29.09 7.98
C THR A 166 15.04 -28.94 8.48
N ALA A 167 15.21 -28.36 9.68
CA ALA A 167 16.54 -28.05 10.21
C ALA A 167 17.20 -29.30 10.83
N ASN A 168 16.40 -30.30 11.22
CA ASN A 168 16.88 -31.56 11.78
C ASN A 168 16.47 -32.75 10.90
N PRO A 169 16.94 -32.83 9.63
CA PRO A 169 16.51 -33.87 8.69
C PRO A 169 16.89 -35.28 9.16
N HIS A 170 17.98 -35.40 9.93
CA HIS A 170 18.41 -36.67 10.52
C HIS A 170 17.41 -37.25 11.53
N LEU A 171 16.46 -36.46 12.04
CA LEU A 171 15.40 -36.93 12.94
C LEU A 171 14.10 -37.30 12.20
N SER A 172 13.99 -36.99 10.90
CA SER A 172 12.74 -37.07 10.15
C SER A 172 12.15 -38.49 10.00
N HIS A 173 12.97 -39.52 10.22
CA HIS A 173 12.56 -40.92 10.17
C HIS A 173 12.18 -41.50 11.54
N LEU A 174 12.42 -40.76 12.62
CA LEU A 174 12.17 -41.24 13.98
C LEU A 174 10.69 -41.08 14.37
N PRO A 175 10.13 -42.05 15.10
CA PRO A 175 8.77 -41.94 15.61
C PRO A 175 8.65 -40.74 16.56
N GLY A 176 7.53 -40.02 16.45
CA GLY A 176 7.26 -38.84 17.28
C GLY A 176 7.89 -37.53 16.80
N TYR A 177 8.71 -37.56 15.76
CA TYR A 177 9.24 -36.35 15.13
C TYR A 177 8.32 -35.87 13.98
N PHE A 178 7.87 -34.62 14.06
CA PHE A 178 7.09 -33.95 13.02
C PHE A 178 7.97 -32.86 12.35
N PRO A 179 8.37 -33.02 11.07
CA PRO A 179 9.26 -32.08 10.37
C PRO A 179 8.60 -30.74 9.99
N SER A 180 7.32 -30.59 10.31
CA SER A 180 6.50 -29.41 10.01
C SER A 180 5.26 -29.41 10.90
N PRO A 181 4.71 -28.24 11.28
CA PRO A 181 3.44 -28.16 11.99
C PRO A 181 2.23 -28.37 11.05
N TRP A 182 2.47 -28.40 9.74
CA TRP A 182 1.45 -28.53 8.70
C TRP A 182 1.44 -29.94 8.08
N PRO A 183 0.26 -30.51 7.78
CA PRO A 183 -1.06 -30.03 8.19
C PRO A 183 -1.27 -30.18 9.70
N THR A 184 -1.95 -29.21 10.34
CA THR A 184 -2.19 -29.19 11.79
C THR A 184 -2.99 -30.41 12.26
N SER A 185 -3.81 -30.98 11.38
CA SER A 185 -4.58 -32.21 11.66
C SER A 185 -3.71 -33.41 12.02
N ARG A 186 -2.46 -33.49 11.56
CA ARG A 186 -1.54 -34.58 11.94
C ARG A 186 -1.14 -34.52 13.40
N LEU A 187 -1.14 -33.34 14.02
CA LEU A 187 -0.79 -33.15 15.42
C LEU A 187 -1.80 -33.82 16.37
N ARG A 188 -3.01 -34.13 15.89
CA ARG A 188 -4.04 -34.89 16.64
C ARG A 188 -3.62 -36.32 16.97
N SER A 189 -2.61 -36.85 16.28
CA SER A 189 -2.04 -38.17 16.59
C SER A 189 -1.20 -38.19 17.85
N ILE A 190 -0.78 -37.03 18.37
CA ILE A 190 -0.02 -36.92 19.61
C ILE A 190 -0.96 -37.21 20.80
N PRO A 191 -0.61 -38.14 21.71
CA PRO A 191 -1.42 -38.45 22.88
C PRO A 191 -1.69 -37.21 23.75
N ALA A 192 -2.88 -37.15 24.35
CA ALA A 192 -3.35 -35.96 25.05
C ALA A 192 -2.42 -35.52 26.19
N ASP A 193 -1.78 -36.45 26.90
CA ASP A 193 -0.96 -36.14 28.08
C ASP A 193 0.56 -36.24 27.82
N ALA A 194 0.98 -36.47 26.56
CA ALA A 194 2.39 -36.64 26.22
C ALA A 194 3.17 -35.30 26.29
N PRO A 195 4.45 -35.31 26.73
CA PRO A 195 5.29 -34.11 26.64
C PRO A 195 5.68 -33.84 25.18
N VAL A 196 5.60 -32.56 24.78
CA VAL A 196 5.91 -32.09 23.42
C VAL A 196 6.92 -30.95 23.45
N ILE A 197 7.97 -31.05 22.63
CA ILE A 197 8.87 -29.94 22.33
C ILE A 197 8.51 -29.36 20.96
N ILE A 198 8.28 -28.04 20.89
CA ILE A 198 8.13 -27.33 19.62
C ILE A 198 9.42 -26.53 19.36
N LEU A 199 10.10 -26.85 18.25
CA LEU A 199 11.32 -26.17 17.84
C LEU A 199 10.97 -24.85 17.16
N GLY A 200 11.22 -23.75 17.85
CA GLY A 200 10.79 -22.41 17.47
C GLY A 200 9.82 -21.83 18.50
N SER A 201 9.64 -20.52 18.46
CA SER A 201 8.77 -19.78 19.39
C SER A 201 7.96 -18.68 18.69
N ARG A 202 7.86 -18.70 17.36
CA ARG A 202 7.16 -17.69 16.54
C ARG A 202 5.77 -18.18 16.11
N LEU A 203 5.15 -17.48 15.16
CA LEU A 203 3.77 -17.69 14.71
C LEU A 203 3.44 -19.15 14.36
N SER A 204 4.33 -19.89 13.67
CA SER A 204 4.11 -21.32 13.40
C SER A 204 4.13 -22.21 14.65
N ALA A 205 4.95 -21.87 15.65
CA ALA A 205 4.97 -22.59 16.93
C ALA A 205 3.70 -22.29 17.75
N ILE A 206 3.24 -21.03 17.71
CA ILE A 206 1.97 -20.60 18.32
C ILE A 206 0.79 -21.34 17.68
N ASP A 207 0.76 -21.41 16.35
CA ASP A 207 -0.27 -22.15 15.60
C ASP A 207 -0.25 -23.65 15.98
N ALA A 208 0.93 -24.26 16.11
CA ALA A 208 1.06 -25.65 16.53
C ALA A 208 0.59 -25.91 17.96
N ALA A 209 0.95 -25.03 18.92
CA ALA A 209 0.48 -25.14 20.30
C ALA A 209 -1.04 -24.97 20.42
N ASN A 210 -1.59 -23.97 19.74
CA ASN A 210 -3.04 -23.78 19.69
C ASN A 210 -3.73 -25.01 19.09
N ALA A 211 -3.21 -25.56 17.98
CA ALA A 211 -3.77 -26.76 17.37
C ALA A 211 -3.75 -27.99 18.30
N LEU A 212 -2.70 -28.17 19.10
CA LEU A 212 -2.62 -29.22 20.12
C LEU A 212 -3.71 -29.04 21.19
N VAL A 213 -3.79 -27.85 21.78
CA VAL A 213 -4.73 -27.55 22.87
C VAL A 213 -6.19 -27.59 22.39
N ASP A 214 -6.47 -27.03 21.20
CA ASP A 214 -7.79 -27.09 20.57
C ASP A 214 -8.21 -28.53 20.25
N SER A 215 -7.24 -29.44 20.10
CA SER A 215 -7.47 -30.89 19.92
C SER A 215 -7.54 -31.67 21.25
N GLY A 216 -7.53 -30.98 22.39
CA GLY A 216 -7.69 -31.58 23.73
C GLY A 216 -6.38 -32.02 24.41
N HIS A 217 -5.22 -31.63 23.90
CA HIS A 217 -3.93 -31.91 24.53
C HIS A 217 -3.78 -31.19 25.88
N ARG A 218 -3.41 -31.94 26.92
CA ARG A 218 -3.21 -31.51 28.31
C ARG A 218 -1.76 -31.69 28.80
N GLY A 219 -0.94 -32.40 28.03
CA GLY A 219 0.48 -32.59 28.30
C GLY A 219 1.28 -31.29 28.27
N SER A 220 2.53 -31.38 28.73
CA SER A 220 3.44 -30.23 28.76
C SER A 220 3.94 -29.88 27.37
N ILE A 221 3.99 -28.58 27.07
CA ILE A 221 4.45 -28.01 25.81
C ILE A 221 5.66 -27.14 26.10
N THR A 222 6.78 -27.39 25.41
CA THR A 222 7.99 -26.57 25.55
C THR A 222 8.33 -25.92 24.21
N PHE A 223 8.27 -24.59 24.14
CA PHE A 223 8.85 -23.83 23.04
C PHE A 223 10.35 -23.72 23.27
N MET A 224 11.14 -24.29 22.36
CA MET A 224 12.59 -24.18 22.39
C MET A 224 13.08 -23.33 21.22
N SER A 225 13.75 -22.22 21.49
CA SER A 225 14.33 -21.39 20.42
C SER A 225 15.67 -20.75 20.81
N ARG A 226 16.42 -20.27 19.81
CA ARG A 226 17.74 -19.66 20.02
C ARG A 226 17.72 -18.46 20.98
N SER A 227 16.61 -17.73 21.02
CA SER A 227 16.45 -16.55 21.87
C SER A 227 15.66 -16.84 23.15
N GLY A 228 14.83 -17.89 23.19
CA GLY A 228 13.92 -18.13 24.31
C GLY A 228 12.86 -17.02 24.47
N ARG A 229 12.45 -16.38 23.37
CA ARG A 229 11.52 -15.23 23.39
C ARG A 229 10.35 -15.43 22.44
N LEU A 230 9.19 -14.90 22.80
CA LEU A 230 7.99 -14.86 21.97
C LEU A 230 7.98 -13.61 21.06
N PRO A 231 7.25 -13.63 19.92
CA PRO A 231 6.92 -12.43 19.16
C PRO A 231 6.30 -11.35 20.06
N LYS A 232 6.46 -10.08 19.68
CA LYS A 232 5.70 -9.00 20.31
C LYS A 232 4.21 -9.18 20.02
N VAL A 233 3.33 -8.56 20.81
CA VAL A 233 1.88 -8.61 20.59
C VAL A 233 1.44 -7.39 19.80
N GLN A 234 0.68 -7.58 18.72
CA GLN A 234 0.22 -6.49 17.88
C GLN A 234 -1.16 -5.96 18.30
N GLY A 235 -1.25 -4.64 18.45
CA GLY A 235 -2.49 -3.92 18.75
C GLY A 235 -3.31 -3.62 17.49
N ALA A 236 -4.38 -2.84 17.68
CA ALA A 236 -5.18 -2.35 16.57
C ALA A 236 -4.34 -1.42 15.66
N PRO A 237 -4.49 -1.49 14.33
CA PRO A 237 -3.82 -0.55 13.44
C PRO A 237 -4.28 0.87 13.72
N VAL A 238 -3.33 1.79 13.90
CA VAL A 238 -3.58 3.23 13.93
C VAL A 238 -2.81 3.92 12.81
N PRO A 239 -3.33 5.02 12.23
CA PRO A 239 -2.62 5.82 11.25
C PRO A 239 -1.27 6.35 11.76
N PHE A 240 -0.31 6.55 10.84
CA PHE A 240 0.97 7.17 11.16
C PHE A 240 1.04 8.59 10.57
N PRO A 241 0.92 9.66 11.38
CA PRO A 241 0.83 11.04 10.88
C PRO A 241 2.07 11.55 10.12
N ARG A 242 3.24 10.93 10.31
CA ARG A 242 4.51 11.31 9.67
C ARG A 242 4.98 10.31 8.60
N ARG A 243 4.05 9.59 7.96
CA ARG A 243 4.37 8.64 6.88
C ARG A 243 5.27 9.26 5.80
N TYR A 244 5.04 10.52 5.42
CA TYR A 244 5.85 11.24 4.44
C TYR A 244 7.36 11.28 4.75
N ASN A 245 7.77 11.22 6.03
CA ASN A 245 9.19 11.18 6.40
C ASN A 245 9.85 9.86 6.05
N LEU A 246 9.14 8.73 6.18
CA LEU A 246 9.67 7.43 5.75
C LEU A 246 9.87 7.41 4.23
N TYR A 247 8.95 8.01 3.47
CA TYR A 247 9.09 8.13 2.02
C TYR A 247 10.24 9.06 1.63
N THR A 248 10.41 10.17 2.38
CA THR A 248 11.56 11.09 2.25
C THR A 248 12.87 10.37 2.55
N LEU A 249 12.94 9.59 3.62
CA LEU A 249 14.09 8.73 3.95
C LEU A 249 14.40 7.75 2.81
N ALA A 250 13.37 7.14 2.22
CA ALA A 250 13.53 6.22 1.10
C ALA A 250 14.13 6.91 -0.15
N LYS A 251 13.77 8.16 -0.45
CA LYS A 251 14.43 8.93 -1.53
C LYS A 251 15.85 9.33 -1.13
N HIS A 252 16.03 9.75 0.13
CA HIS A 252 17.33 10.19 0.66
C HIS A 252 18.41 9.11 0.54
N VAL A 253 18.11 7.86 0.93
CA VAL A 253 19.07 6.75 0.87
C VAL A 253 19.37 6.25 -0.55
N HIS A 254 18.61 6.68 -1.56
CA HIS A 254 18.87 6.36 -2.98
C HIS A 254 19.48 7.54 -3.75
N ALA A 255 19.68 8.69 -3.11
CA ALA A 255 20.19 9.88 -3.79
C ALA A 255 21.61 9.60 -4.35
N PRO A 256 21.91 9.96 -5.63
CA PRO A 256 23.19 9.64 -6.27
C PRO A 256 24.42 10.20 -5.55
N THR A 257 24.23 11.25 -4.75
CA THR A 257 25.28 11.88 -3.93
C THR A 257 25.73 11.02 -2.76
N ARG A 258 25.08 9.88 -2.49
CA ARG A 258 25.44 8.95 -1.43
C ARG A 258 25.76 7.57 -2.03
N VAL A 259 27.04 7.24 -2.05
CA VAL A 259 27.51 5.87 -2.32
C VAL A 259 27.21 5.03 -1.08
N GLY A 260 26.31 4.05 -1.18
CA GLY A 260 25.99 3.08 -0.13
C GLY A 260 25.36 3.71 1.12
N ALA A 261 24.04 3.63 1.28
CA ALA A 261 23.42 4.02 2.54
C ALA A 261 23.87 3.02 3.63
N SER A 262 24.54 3.50 4.67
CA SER A 262 24.89 2.62 5.80
C SER A 262 23.62 2.14 6.50
N PHE A 263 23.60 0.86 6.88
CA PHE A 263 22.54 0.29 7.71
C PHE A 263 22.25 1.15 8.95
N ALA A 264 23.30 1.72 9.57
CA ALA A 264 23.18 2.62 10.71
C ALA A 264 22.32 3.87 10.41
N SER A 265 22.61 4.58 9.30
CA SER A 265 21.85 5.79 8.94
C SER A 265 20.38 5.50 8.65
N LEU A 266 20.08 4.38 7.99
CA LEU A 266 18.72 3.94 7.73
C LEU A 266 17.98 3.65 9.06
N MET A 267 18.62 2.87 9.94
CA MET A 267 18.04 2.53 11.23
C MET A 267 17.84 3.76 12.10
N SER A 268 18.79 4.70 12.12
CA SER A 268 18.63 5.97 12.84
C SER A 268 17.39 6.74 12.38
N GLY A 269 17.15 6.86 11.06
CA GLY A 269 15.98 7.55 10.54
C GLY A 269 14.65 6.87 10.90
N ILE A 270 14.60 5.53 10.92
CA ILE A 270 13.41 4.78 11.37
C ILE A 270 13.23 4.96 12.89
N MET A 271 14.31 4.87 13.66
CA MET A 271 14.28 4.97 15.12
C MET A 271 13.93 6.38 15.61
N GLU A 272 14.28 7.42 14.86
CA GLU A 272 13.85 8.80 15.13
C GLU A 272 12.32 8.94 15.07
N GLU A 273 11.68 8.33 14.07
CA GLU A 273 10.22 8.33 13.95
C GLU A 273 9.56 7.48 15.06
N VAL A 274 10.19 6.38 15.48
CA VAL A 274 9.74 5.60 16.65
C VAL A 274 9.85 6.43 17.92
N SER A 275 10.98 7.13 18.13
CA SER A 275 11.22 8.02 19.27
C SER A 275 10.15 9.10 19.36
N HIS A 276 9.81 9.73 18.23
CA HIS A 276 8.78 10.76 18.18
C HIS A 276 7.41 10.26 18.64
N LEU A 277 6.98 9.06 18.23
CA LEU A 277 5.71 8.50 18.69
C LEU A 277 5.74 8.05 20.15
N ALA A 278 6.90 7.64 20.65
CA ALA A 278 7.10 7.29 22.05
C ALA A 278 7.27 8.52 22.96
N GLY A 279 7.13 9.75 22.46
CA GLY A 279 7.36 10.97 23.25
C GLY A 279 8.82 11.14 23.69
N ASN A 280 9.77 10.58 22.91
CA ASN A 280 11.18 10.42 23.25
C ASN A 280 11.46 9.57 24.50
N ASP A 281 10.49 8.77 24.92
CA ASP A 281 10.68 7.77 25.96
C ASP A 281 11.24 6.47 25.36
N TRP A 282 12.42 6.07 25.85
CA TRP A 282 13.10 4.84 25.48
C TRP A 282 12.93 3.73 26.52
N SER A 283 12.19 3.99 27.61
CA SER A 283 12.00 3.04 28.71
C SER A 283 11.48 1.69 28.21
N TRP A 284 10.55 1.68 27.27
CA TRP A 284 9.98 0.48 26.64
C TRP A 284 11.01 -0.39 25.89
N LEU A 285 12.07 0.21 25.35
CA LEU A 285 13.14 -0.53 24.67
C LEU A 285 14.15 -1.13 25.67
N LEU A 286 14.29 -0.47 26.82
CA LEU A 286 15.18 -0.86 27.91
C LEU A 286 14.52 -1.81 28.92
N GLN A 287 13.20 -1.98 28.88
CA GLN A 287 12.46 -2.99 29.63
C GLN A 287 12.86 -4.39 29.16
N ASN A 288 13.91 -4.92 29.78
CA ASN A 288 14.32 -6.30 29.64
C ASN A 288 13.58 -7.14 30.67
N HIS A 289 12.48 -7.73 30.26
CA HIS A 289 11.87 -8.83 31.01
C HIS A 289 12.74 -10.08 30.85
N GLU A 290 13.25 -10.60 31.96
CA GLU A 290 13.97 -11.89 31.96
C GLU A 290 12.98 -13.06 31.80
N CYS A 291 11.76 -12.91 32.31
CA CYS A 291 10.69 -13.90 32.21
C CYS A 291 9.82 -13.72 30.94
N PRO A 292 9.73 -14.72 30.05
CA PRO A 292 8.89 -14.62 28.85
C PRO A 292 7.39 -14.43 29.15
N MET A 293 6.90 -14.90 30.30
CA MET A 293 5.51 -14.75 30.71
C MET A 293 5.18 -13.30 31.06
N GLU A 294 6.02 -12.66 31.88
CA GLU A 294 5.87 -11.25 32.27
C GLU A 294 5.97 -10.33 31.05
N GLU A 295 6.88 -10.64 30.11
CA GLU A 295 6.98 -9.89 28.87
C GLU A 295 5.69 -9.99 28.04
N LEU A 296 5.10 -11.18 27.94
CA LEU A 296 3.87 -11.41 27.19
C LEU A 296 2.67 -10.67 27.83
N GLU A 297 2.58 -10.66 29.16
CA GLU A 297 1.55 -9.90 29.88
C GLU A 297 1.67 -8.39 29.62
N SER A 298 2.89 -7.86 29.68
CA SER A 298 3.17 -6.45 29.39
C SER A 298 2.82 -6.11 27.94
N ASP A 299 3.23 -6.95 26.98
CA ASP A 299 2.96 -6.76 25.56
C ASP A 299 1.44 -6.80 25.25
N ILE A 300 0.67 -7.69 25.89
CA ILE A 300 -0.80 -7.74 25.75
C ILE A 300 -1.42 -6.43 26.23
N LYS A 301 -1.01 -5.97 27.42
CA LYS A 301 -1.51 -4.74 28.01
C LYS A 301 -1.21 -3.53 27.12
N ASP A 302 0.02 -3.41 26.63
CA ASP A 302 0.42 -2.32 25.73
C ASP A 302 -0.32 -2.34 24.39
N ALA A 303 -0.59 -3.54 23.86
CA ALA A 303 -1.37 -3.70 22.62
C ALA A 303 -2.84 -3.29 22.82
N GLN A 304 -3.46 -3.64 23.96
CA GLN A 304 -4.85 -3.32 24.29
C GLN A 304 -5.02 -1.83 24.63
N GLU A 305 -4.06 -1.22 25.32
CA GLU A 305 -4.10 0.18 25.75
C GLU A 305 -3.52 1.15 24.70
N GLY A 306 -3.16 0.65 23.51
CA GLY A 306 -2.70 1.47 22.39
C GLY A 306 -1.31 2.09 22.57
N ARG A 307 -0.49 1.56 23.49
CA ARG A 307 0.86 2.06 23.78
C ARG A 307 1.96 1.50 22.88
N ALA A 308 1.63 0.56 22.00
CA ALA A 308 2.60 -0.01 21.06
C ALA A 308 2.88 0.88 19.84
N GLY A 309 3.15 2.18 20.04
CA GLY A 309 3.31 3.17 18.97
C GLY A 309 4.41 2.84 17.95
N TRP A 310 5.45 2.11 18.36
CA TRP A 310 6.49 1.59 17.46
C TRP A 310 5.92 0.73 16.32
N GLN A 311 4.80 0.03 16.54
CA GLN A 311 4.14 -0.81 15.53
C GLN A 311 3.68 0.03 14.34
N THR A 312 3.16 1.21 14.62
CA THR A 312 2.63 2.14 13.62
C THR A 312 3.72 2.58 12.64
N VAL A 313 4.92 2.87 13.14
CA VAL A 313 6.08 3.18 12.29
C VAL A 313 6.48 1.97 11.46
N LEU A 314 6.70 0.80 12.09
CA LEU A 314 7.13 -0.40 11.38
C LEU A 314 6.12 -0.86 10.33
N ARG A 315 4.81 -0.76 10.61
CA ARG A 315 3.75 -1.03 9.62
C ARG A 315 3.82 -0.06 8.46
N SER A 316 4.07 1.22 8.72
CA SER A 316 4.20 2.26 7.69
C SER A 316 5.46 2.11 6.83
N THR A 317 6.46 1.35 7.28
CA THR A 317 7.60 0.97 6.42
C THR A 317 7.26 -0.11 5.41
N ALA A 318 6.14 -0.86 5.53
CA ALA A 318 5.81 -1.98 4.64
C ALA A 318 6.03 -1.73 3.13
N PRO A 319 5.53 -0.62 2.55
CA PRO A 319 5.74 -0.31 1.13
C PRO A 319 7.16 0.14 0.77
N LEU A 320 8.03 0.36 1.76
CA LEU A 320 9.37 0.94 1.59
C LEU A 320 10.50 -0.03 1.95
N VAL A 321 10.22 -1.10 2.70
CA VAL A 321 11.25 -2.04 3.19
C VAL A 321 12.14 -2.55 2.05
N GLU A 322 11.57 -2.87 0.89
CA GLU A 322 12.37 -3.35 -0.26
C GLU A 322 13.27 -2.27 -0.86
N ARG A 323 12.84 -1.01 -0.83
CA ARG A 323 13.64 0.12 -1.28
C ARG A 323 14.79 0.34 -0.31
N TYR A 324 14.51 0.38 0.99
CA TYR A 324 15.54 0.44 2.01
C TYR A 324 16.55 -0.70 1.83
N TRP A 325 16.08 -1.92 1.63
CA TRP A 325 16.93 -3.08 1.37
C TRP A 325 17.77 -2.92 0.10
N ARG A 326 17.20 -2.43 -1.00
CA ARG A 326 17.92 -2.16 -2.26
C ARG A 326 19.10 -1.19 -2.05
N SER A 327 18.94 -0.19 -1.20
CA SER A 327 19.99 0.81 -0.91
C SER A 327 21.17 0.28 -0.09
N LEU A 328 21.01 -0.86 0.60
CA LEU A 328 22.07 -1.45 1.42
C LEU A 328 23.04 -2.27 0.59
N GLU A 329 24.32 -2.14 0.91
CA GLU A 329 25.37 -3.00 0.38
C GLU A 329 25.28 -4.43 0.94
N MET A 330 25.94 -5.39 0.27
CA MET A 330 25.93 -6.79 0.70
C MET A 330 26.53 -7.01 2.10
N HIS A 331 27.50 -6.19 2.52
CA HIS A 331 28.08 -6.30 3.86
C HIS A 331 27.06 -5.92 4.95
N ASP A 332 26.31 -4.84 4.74
CA ASP A 332 25.24 -4.37 5.63
C ASP A 332 24.06 -5.34 5.68
N LYS A 333 23.68 -5.89 4.52
CA LYS A 333 22.64 -6.92 4.45
C LYS A 333 23.02 -8.18 5.25
N LYS A 334 24.28 -8.62 5.16
CA LYS A 334 24.80 -9.74 5.97
C LYS A 334 24.79 -9.41 7.47
N LEU A 335 25.28 -8.22 7.84
CA LEU A 335 25.25 -7.73 9.22
C LEU A 335 23.82 -7.74 9.78
N PHE A 336 22.85 -7.28 9.00
CA PHE A 336 21.43 -7.33 9.36
C PHE A 336 20.97 -8.76 9.64
N TYR A 337 21.24 -9.72 8.76
CA TYR A 337 20.85 -11.12 8.97
C TYR A 337 21.50 -11.76 10.21
N ASP A 338 22.79 -11.49 10.42
CA ASP A 338 23.57 -12.11 11.48
C ASP A 338 23.22 -11.56 12.87
N LYS A 339 22.89 -10.27 12.96
CA LYS A 339 22.74 -9.57 14.25
C LYS A 339 21.31 -9.10 14.54
N PHE A 340 20.56 -8.68 13.52
CA PHE A 340 19.33 -7.91 13.71
C PHE A 340 18.05 -8.61 13.23
N TYR A 341 18.15 -9.55 12.27
CA TYR A 341 16.99 -10.18 11.64
C TYR A 341 16.05 -10.84 12.66
N SER A 342 16.59 -11.55 13.66
CA SER A 342 15.72 -12.20 14.64
C SER A 342 14.91 -11.21 15.47
N CYS A 343 15.54 -10.09 15.86
CA CYS A 343 14.87 -9.01 16.57
C CYS A 343 13.85 -8.31 15.66
N TRP A 344 14.25 -7.95 14.44
CA TRP A 344 13.37 -7.34 13.45
C TRP A 344 12.08 -8.16 13.24
N MET A 345 12.22 -9.46 12.99
CA MET A 345 11.06 -10.34 12.76
C MET A 345 10.15 -10.46 13.97
N ARG A 346 10.69 -10.35 15.19
CA ARG A 346 9.93 -10.37 16.44
C ARG A 346 8.98 -9.18 16.57
N TYR A 347 9.44 -7.98 16.21
CA TYR A 347 8.65 -6.76 16.23
C TYR A 347 7.75 -6.66 15.01
N ARG A 348 8.27 -7.00 13.82
CA ARG A 348 7.55 -6.83 12.55
C ARG A 348 6.37 -7.80 12.38
N HIS A 349 6.51 -9.02 12.91
CA HIS A 349 5.48 -10.06 12.84
C HIS A 349 4.96 -10.38 14.23
N GLY A 350 4.37 -9.38 14.86
CA GLY A 350 3.72 -9.55 16.16
C GLY A 350 2.53 -10.51 16.08
N MET A 351 2.25 -11.22 17.16
CA MET A 351 1.09 -12.12 17.23
C MET A 351 -0.18 -11.33 17.60
N PRO A 352 -1.35 -11.67 17.03
CA PRO A 352 -2.62 -11.09 17.47
C PRO A 352 -2.87 -11.28 18.98
N VAL A 353 -3.54 -10.32 19.62
CA VAL A 353 -3.90 -10.37 21.06
C VAL A 353 -4.61 -11.68 21.42
N GLU A 354 -5.55 -12.14 20.59
CA GLU A 354 -6.27 -13.41 20.82
C GLU A 354 -5.32 -14.62 20.95
N ASN A 355 -4.28 -14.69 20.12
CA ASN A 355 -3.29 -15.76 20.21
C ASN A 355 -2.35 -15.57 21.42
N ALA A 356 -2.01 -14.32 21.74
CA ALA A 356 -1.18 -14.00 22.90
C ALA A 356 -1.87 -14.42 24.21
N GLU A 357 -3.16 -14.15 24.36
CA GLU A 357 -3.97 -14.53 25.52
C GLU A 357 -4.05 -16.05 25.68
N LYS A 358 -4.21 -16.80 24.58
CA LYS A 358 -4.18 -18.27 24.59
C LYS A 358 -2.84 -18.79 25.10
N ILE A 359 -1.73 -18.31 24.55
CA ILE A 359 -0.38 -18.71 24.97
C ILE A 359 -0.13 -18.35 26.44
N LEU A 360 -0.51 -17.14 26.86
CA LEU A 360 -0.37 -16.70 28.25
C LEU A 360 -1.15 -17.61 29.20
N ASN A 361 -2.37 -18.00 28.86
CA ASN A 361 -3.17 -18.91 29.67
C ASN A 361 -2.51 -20.29 29.79
N MET A 362 -1.91 -20.82 28.71
CA MET A 362 -1.12 -22.06 28.78
C MET A 362 0.09 -21.92 29.71
N MET A 363 0.78 -20.77 29.68
CA MET A 363 1.92 -20.49 30.56
C MET A 363 1.50 -20.39 32.03
N LYS A 364 0.41 -19.66 32.33
CA LYS A 364 -0.13 -19.49 33.69
C LYS A 364 -0.53 -20.80 34.35
N ARG A 365 -1.04 -21.76 33.56
CA ARG A 365 -1.41 -23.10 34.03
C ARG A 365 -0.23 -24.05 34.15
N GLY A 366 0.99 -23.59 33.83
CA GLY A 366 2.20 -24.42 33.80
C GLY A 366 2.25 -25.42 32.64
N GLN A 367 1.30 -25.34 31.68
CA GLN A 367 1.25 -26.24 30.53
C GLN A 367 2.31 -25.88 29.49
N LEU A 368 2.56 -24.59 29.26
CA LEU A 368 3.54 -24.11 28.28
C LEU A 368 4.74 -23.42 28.94
N LYS A 369 5.95 -23.76 28.48
CA LYS A 369 7.19 -23.04 28.84
C LYS A 369 7.92 -22.58 27.59
N VAL A 370 8.68 -21.49 27.72
CA VAL A 370 9.52 -20.95 26.65
C VAL A 370 10.96 -20.93 27.14
N VAL A 371 11.83 -21.69 26.47
CA VAL A 371 13.21 -21.90 26.89
C VAL A 371 14.19 -21.58 25.77
N LYS A 372 15.41 -21.21 26.16
CA LYS A 372 16.51 -21.01 25.22
C LYS A 372 17.20 -22.33 24.95
N GLY A 373 17.31 -22.72 23.68
CA GLY A 373 17.98 -23.94 23.25
C GLY A 373 18.31 -23.92 21.76
N ARG A 374 19.19 -24.82 21.31
CA ARG A 374 19.66 -24.85 19.90
C ARG A 374 19.56 -26.22 19.27
N GLU A 375 20.00 -27.25 19.98
CA GLU A 375 20.16 -28.60 19.47
C GLU A 375 19.16 -29.53 20.16
N ILE A 376 18.68 -30.51 19.40
CA ILE A 376 17.76 -31.56 19.84
C ILE A 376 18.37 -32.88 19.41
N GLU A 377 18.47 -33.81 20.33
CA GLU A 377 19.06 -35.13 20.11
C GLU A 377 18.00 -36.22 20.37
N SER A 378 18.27 -37.43 19.91
CA SER A 378 17.42 -38.59 20.18
C SER A 378 18.27 -39.82 20.53
N ASN A 379 17.73 -40.65 21.41
CA ASN A 379 18.28 -41.96 21.76
C ASN A 379 17.43 -43.13 21.18
N GLY A 380 16.50 -42.83 20.27
CA GLY A 380 15.58 -43.81 19.67
C GLY A 380 14.27 -44.03 20.44
N ASN A 381 14.22 -43.73 21.74
CA ASN A 381 13.02 -43.87 22.58
C ASN A 381 12.39 -42.52 22.98
N GLY A 382 13.01 -41.41 22.59
CA GLY A 382 12.56 -40.06 22.86
C GLY A 382 13.56 -39.01 22.37
N PHE A 383 13.26 -37.76 22.67
CA PHE A 383 14.05 -36.60 22.28
C PHE A 383 14.49 -35.83 23.52
N PHE A 384 15.69 -35.26 23.49
CA PHE A 384 16.22 -34.49 24.60
C PHE A 384 17.04 -33.29 24.12
N ALA A 385 17.04 -32.21 24.91
CA ALA A 385 17.78 -31.00 24.61
C ALA A 385 18.34 -30.37 25.88
N ASN A 386 19.52 -29.76 25.77
CA ASN A 386 20.09 -28.91 26.81
C ASN A 386 19.61 -27.47 26.61
N THR A 387 18.99 -26.88 27.63
CA THR A 387 18.34 -25.57 27.55
C THR A 387 18.72 -24.66 28.71
N SER A 388 18.24 -23.41 28.69
CA SER A 388 18.34 -22.48 29.82
C SER A 388 17.76 -23.03 31.12
N ASP A 389 16.78 -23.93 31.02
CA ASP A 389 16.06 -24.49 32.16
C ASP A 389 16.59 -25.89 32.53
N GLY A 390 17.78 -26.24 32.02
CA GLY A 390 18.39 -27.55 32.16
C GLY A 390 18.03 -28.50 31.02
N LYS A 391 18.23 -29.80 31.27
CA LYS A 391 17.92 -30.85 30.30
C LYS A 391 16.42 -31.09 30.26
N ILE A 392 15.82 -31.01 29.07
CA ILE A 392 14.42 -31.34 28.82
C ILE A 392 14.32 -32.62 27.99
N GLU A 393 13.27 -33.40 28.23
CA GLU A 393 12.99 -34.65 27.52
C GLU A 393 11.52 -34.69 27.08
N ALA A 394 11.26 -35.20 25.88
CA ALA A 394 9.92 -35.34 25.33
C ALA A 394 9.82 -36.53 24.38
N SER A 395 8.62 -37.10 24.26
CA SER A 395 8.35 -38.19 23.32
C SER A 395 8.03 -37.67 21.92
N TYR A 396 7.66 -36.39 21.79
CA TYR A 396 7.24 -35.79 20.54
C TYR A 396 7.94 -34.45 20.31
N VAL A 397 8.35 -34.21 19.07
CA VAL A 397 8.98 -32.95 18.63
C VAL A 397 8.25 -32.44 17.40
N ILE A 398 7.91 -31.16 17.40
CA ILE A 398 7.32 -30.46 16.25
C ILE A 398 8.29 -29.40 15.76
N GLU A 399 8.74 -29.50 14.51
CA GLU A 399 9.63 -28.51 13.92
C GLU A 399 8.84 -27.32 13.36
N ALA A 400 8.99 -26.14 13.98
CA ALA A 400 8.35 -24.89 13.61
C ALA A 400 9.38 -23.77 13.37
N THR A 401 10.48 -24.10 12.68
CA THR A 401 11.67 -23.24 12.48
C THR A 401 11.53 -22.21 11.36
N GLY A 402 10.40 -22.21 10.63
CA GLY A 402 10.05 -21.21 9.62
C GLY A 402 10.08 -21.75 8.19
N GLN A 403 10.30 -20.85 7.23
CA GLN A 403 10.23 -21.12 5.80
C GLN A 403 11.63 -21.19 5.16
N GLU A 404 11.84 -22.15 4.26
CA GLU A 404 13.12 -22.32 3.55
C GLU A 404 13.17 -21.34 2.38
N CYS A 405 14.07 -20.37 2.48
CA CYS A 405 14.27 -19.36 1.46
C CYS A 405 15.49 -19.66 0.58
N ARG A 406 16.36 -20.61 0.94
CA ARG A 406 17.52 -20.99 0.13
C ARG A 406 17.10 -21.99 -0.93
N VAL A 407 17.19 -21.57 -2.18
CA VAL A 407 16.88 -22.39 -3.35
C VAL A 407 17.71 -23.67 -3.42
N THR A 408 18.94 -23.66 -2.87
CA THR A 408 19.81 -24.86 -2.76
C THR A 408 19.21 -25.97 -1.89
N HIS A 409 18.38 -25.63 -0.91
CA HIS A 409 17.77 -26.58 0.01
C HIS A 409 16.28 -26.83 -0.29
N ALA A 410 15.74 -26.16 -1.31
CA ALA A 410 14.35 -26.32 -1.68
C ALA A 410 14.11 -27.76 -2.19
N PRO A 411 13.11 -28.49 -1.64
CA PRO A 411 12.81 -29.87 -2.05
C PRO A 411 12.05 -29.96 -3.38
N SER A 412 12.08 -28.91 -4.21
CA SER A 412 11.35 -28.85 -5.48
C SER A 412 12.25 -29.25 -6.66
N PRO A 413 11.90 -30.30 -7.42
CA PRO A 413 12.66 -30.73 -8.59
C PRO A 413 12.82 -29.63 -9.65
N LEU A 414 11.76 -28.84 -9.90
CA LEU A 414 11.81 -27.68 -10.79
C LEU A 414 12.87 -26.66 -10.37
N ILE A 415 12.93 -26.32 -9.09
CA ILE A 415 13.90 -25.33 -8.58
C ILE A 415 15.33 -25.84 -8.75
N GLN A 416 15.57 -27.13 -8.43
CA GLN A 416 16.86 -27.78 -8.62
C GLN A 416 17.24 -27.85 -10.10
N ALA A 417 16.28 -28.16 -10.99
CA ALA A 417 16.49 -28.18 -12.44
C ALA A 417 16.85 -26.81 -13.00
N THR A 418 16.11 -25.77 -12.60
CA THR A 418 16.35 -24.38 -13.02
C THR A 418 17.77 -23.93 -12.65
N MET A 419 18.24 -24.31 -11.46
CA MET A 419 19.62 -24.04 -11.02
C MET A 419 20.67 -24.82 -11.79
N ARG A 420 20.51 -26.15 -11.86
CA ARG A 420 21.46 -27.06 -12.50
C ARG A 420 21.68 -26.73 -13.98
N LYS A 421 20.66 -26.20 -14.64
CA LYS A 421 20.71 -25.78 -16.05
C LYS A 421 21.12 -24.32 -16.26
N GLY A 422 21.46 -23.60 -15.20
CA GLY A 422 21.95 -22.22 -15.27
C GLY A 422 20.89 -21.19 -15.67
N MET A 423 19.60 -21.50 -15.57
CA MET A 423 18.51 -20.58 -15.93
C MET A 423 18.20 -19.54 -14.85
N ALA A 424 18.59 -19.85 -13.61
CA ALA A 424 18.47 -18.95 -12.47
C ALA A 424 19.72 -19.06 -11.58
N THR A 425 20.18 -17.91 -11.08
CA THR A 425 21.33 -17.86 -10.18
C THR A 425 20.85 -17.72 -8.73
N PRO A 426 21.30 -18.56 -7.78
CA PRO A 426 21.01 -18.39 -6.36
C PRO A 426 21.50 -17.04 -5.84
N HIS A 427 20.66 -16.34 -5.09
CA HIS A 427 21.07 -15.12 -4.40
C HIS A 427 21.72 -15.48 -3.04
N PRO A 428 22.84 -14.87 -2.64
CA PRO A 428 23.57 -15.24 -1.40
C PRO A 428 22.77 -15.13 -0.09
N LEU A 429 21.67 -14.39 -0.10
CA LEU A 429 20.79 -14.15 1.06
C LEU A 429 19.44 -14.88 0.96
N GLY A 430 19.31 -15.84 0.04
CA GLY A 430 18.09 -16.60 -0.21
C GLY A 430 17.37 -16.16 -1.50
N GLY A 431 16.66 -17.10 -2.11
CA GLY A 431 15.98 -16.93 -3.39
C GLY A 431 16.92 -16.98 -4.60
N PHE A 432 16.37 -16.58 -5.74
CA PHE A 432 17.12 -16.31 -6.96
C PHE A 432 17.48 -14.83 -7.06
N VAL A 433 18.54 -14.54 -7.83
CA VAL A 433 18.81 -13.20 -8.32
C VAL A 433 17.72 -12.86 -9.32
N VAL A 434 16.92 -11.84 -9.01
CA VAL A 434 15.90 -11.30 -9.91
C VAL A 434 16.15 -9.82 -10.16
N ASN A 435 15.73 -9.34 -11.33
CA ASN A 435 15.67 -7.93 -11.62
C ASN A 435 14.73 -7.25 -10.62
N PHE A 436 15.24 -6.24 -9.90
CA PHE A 436 14.48 -5.58 -8.83
C PHE A 436 13.19 -4.97 -9.33
N ASP A 437 13.06 -4.54 -10.58
CA ASP A 437 11.89 -3.79 -11.05
C ASP A 437 10.85 -4.70 -11.75
N THR A 438 11.30 -5.76 -12.43
CA THR A 438 10.44 -6.63 -13.27
C THR A 438 10.23 -8.04 -12.72
N LEU A 439 10.98 -8.44 -11.67
CA LEU A 439 10.97 -9.81 -11.13
C LEU A 439 11.48 -10.87 -12.12
N SER A 440 12.10 -10.43 -13.23
CA SER A 440 12.71 -11.33 -14.20
C SER A 440 13.96 -11.98 -13.60
N THR A 441 13.97 -13.31 -13.59
CA THR A 441 15.10 -14.16 -13.19
C THR A 441 16.07 -14.34 -14.35
N SER A 442 15.51 -14.56 -15.54
CA SER A 442 16.19 -14.53 -16.83
C SER A 442 15.15 -14.15 -17.90
N PRO A 443 15.54 -13.80 -19.15
CA PRO A 443 14.56 -13.36 -20.14
C PRO A 443 13.41 -14.36 -20.31
N GLY A 444 12.16 -13.94 -20.11
CA GLY A 444 10.97 -14.79 -20.15
C GLY A 444 10.73 -15.70 -18.93
N LEU A 445 11.68 -15.79 -17.98
CA LEU A 445 11.49 -16.51 -16.72
C LEU A 445 11.40 -15.51 -15.56
N TYR A 446 10.32 -15.58 -14.80
CA TYR A 446 10.04 -14.68 -13.69
C TYR A 446 9.90 -15.47 -12.39
N THR A 447 10.14 -14.84 -11.26
CA THR A 447 9.96 -15.46 -9.93
C THR A 447 9.29 -14.49 -8.98
N ILE A 448 8.34 -14.97 -8.18
CA ILE A 448 7.59 -14.17 -7.21
C ILE A 448 7.52 -14.89 -5.85
N GLY A 449 7.38 -14.13 -4.77
CA GLY A 449 7.24 -14.66 -3.42
C GLY A 449 8.59 -14.96 -2.76
N LEU A 450 8.65 -16.00 -1.91
CA LEU A 450 9.80 -16.27 -1.03
C LEU A 450 11.15 -16.34 -1.75
N PHE A 451 11.18 -16.85 -2.98
CA PHE A 451 12.40 -16.95 -3.76
C PHE A 451 12.86 -15.66 -4.43
N THR A 452 12.29 -14.51 -4.07
CA THR A 452 12.83 -13.18 -4.40
C THR A 452 13.41 -12.46 -3.18
N GLN A 453 13.39 -13.10 -2.00
CA GLN A 453 13.74 -12.49 -0.71
C GLN A 453 15.13 -11.85 -0.69
N GLY A 454 16.12 -12.44 -1.37
CA GLY A 454 17.46 -11.88 -1.44
C GLY A 454 17.50 -10.47 -2.07
N THR A 455 16.73 -10.28 -3.15
CA THR A 455 16.62 -9.00 -3.86
C THR A 455 15.67 -8.03 -3.16
N HIS A 456 14.50 -8.51 -2.69
CA HIS A 456 13.43 -7.63 -2.23
C HIS A 456 13.36 -7.47 -0.72
N PHE A 457 13.74 -8.48 0.07
CA PHE A 457 13.44 -8.58 1.50
C PHE A 457 11.93 -8.42 1.83
N TYR A 458 11.44 -9.03 2.90
CA TYR A 458 10.03 -8.92 3.31
C TYR A 458 9.01 -9.25 2.18
N VAL A 459 9.05 -10.46 1.65
CA VAL A 459 8.28 -10.86 0.43
C VAL A 459 7.05 -11.71 0.69
N SER A 460 6.78 -12.03 1.97
CA SER A 460 5.76 -13.01 2.36
C SER A 460 4.40 -12.41 2.72
N SER A 461 4.27 -11.08 2.75
CA SER A 461 3.00 -10.42 3.06
C SER A 461 2.17 -10.21 1.80
N VAL A 462 0.84 -10.27 1.96
CA VAL A 462 -0.11 -10.23 0.83
C VAL A 462 -0.01 -8.91 0.06
N ASP A 463 0.20 -7.79 0.76
CA ASP A 463 0.37 -6.47 0.15
C ASP A 463 1.62 -6.41 -0.76
N ARG A 464 2.70 -7.10 -0.37
CA ARG A 464 3.93 -7.18 -1.20
C ARG A 464 3.73 -8.12 -2.38
N ILE A 465 3.02 -9.24 -2.18
CA ILE A 465 2.65 -10.16 -3.26
C ILE A 465 1.82 -9.44 -4.33
N ALA A 466 0.82 -8.65 -3.92
CA ALA A 466 0.00 -7.87 -4.83
C ALA A 466 0.85 -6.86 -5.64
N GLU A 467 1.77 -6.15 -4.98
CA GLU A 467 2.66 -5.19 -5.62
C GLU A 467 3.61 -5.85 -6.64
N HIS A 468 4.25 -6.96 -6.25
CA HIS A 468 5.14 -7.71 -7.13
C HIS A 468 4.37 -8.30 -8.31
N ALA A 469 3.15 -8.78 -8.10
CA ALA A 469 2.29 -9.28 -9.17
C ALA A 469 1.94 -8.18 -10.18
N SER A 470 1.67 -6.95 -9.73
CA SER A 470 1.39 -5.80 -10.62
C SER A 470 2.60 -5.46 -11.49
N ARG A 471 3.80 -5.39 -10.87
CA ARG A 471 5.05 -5.10 -11.59
C ARG A 471 5.45 -6.21 -12.56
N LEU A 472 5.20 -7.47 -12.19
CA LEU A 472 5.41 -8.63 -13.06
C LEU A 472 4.42 -8.62 -14.24
N ALA A 473 3.15 -8.30 -14.00
CA ALA A 473 2.15 -8.15 -15.06
C ALA A 473 2.51 -7.00 -16.03
N ASP A 474 3.05 -5.89 -15.52
CA ASP A 474 3.59 -4.80 -16.35
C ASP A 474 4.70 -5.33 -17.27
N ALA A 475 5.67 -6.08 -16.72
CA ALA A 475 6.74 -6.68 -17.50
C ALA A 475 6.24 -7.67 -18.57
N LEU A 476 5.27 -8.54 -18.23
CA LEU A 476 4.68 -9.52 -19.14
C LEU A 476 3.84 -8.91 -20.27
N THR A 477 3.34 -7.69 -20.07
CA THR A 477 2.47 -6.96 -21.03
C THR A 477 3.17 -5.79 -21.70
N GLY A 478 4.48 -5.63 -21.49
CA GLY A 478 5.30 -4.57 -22.07
C GLY A 478 4.88 -3.17 -21.60
N GLU A 479 4.31 -3.07 -20.40
CA GLU A 479 3.95 -1.80 -19.79
C GLU A 479 5.16 -1.19 -19.07
N PRO A 480 5.51 0.09 -19.29
CA PRO A 480 6.61 0.72 -18.58
C PRO A 480 6.34 0.77 -17.08
N LEU A 481 7.37 0.50 -16.27
CA LEU A 481 7.29 0.56 -14.81
C LEU A 481 6.92 1.98 -14.35
N ALA A 482 5.93 2.08 -13.47
CA ALA A 482 5.63 3.32 -12.77
C ALA A 482 6.65 3.56 -11.65
N ARG A 483 7.43 4.65 -11.73
CA ARG A 483 8.34 5.06 -10.64
C ARG A 483 7.55 5.75 -9.52
N PRO A 484 7.89 5.53 -8.24
CA PRO A 484 7.25 6.23 -7.14
C PRO A 484 7.63 7.73 -7.17
N LEU A 485 6.61 8.59 -7.26
CA LEU A 485 6.73 10.04 -7.29
C LEU A 485 6.44 10.66 -5.93
N HIS A 486 7.16 11.72 -5.58
CA HIS A 486 6.74 12.68 -4.57
C HIS A 486 6.03 13.83 -5.27
N VAL A 487 4.73 14.00 -4.97
CA VAL A 487 3.84 14.90 -5.71
C VAL A 487 3.46 16.08 -4.82
N ALA A 488 3.91 17.27 -5.17
CA ALA A 488 3.43 18.50 -4.54
C ALA A 488 2.05 18.86 -5.11
N VAL A 489 1.03 18.88 -4.26
CA VAL A 489 -0.33 19.28 -4.61
C VAL A 489 -0.57 20.68 -4.07
N PHE A 490 -0.73 21.64 -4.98
CA PHE A 490 -0.99 23.04 -4.64
C PHE A 490 -2.50 23.29 -4.62
N LEU A 491 -2.99 23.73 -3.46
CA LEU A 491 -4.40 24.00 -3.19
C LEU A 491 -4.61 25.50 -2.95
N ARG A 492 -5.80 25.99 -3.24
CA ARG A 492 -6.27 27.31 -2.77
C ARG A 492 -7.28 27.11 -1.65
N GLY A 493 -7.74 28.20 -1.04
CA GLY A 493 -8.79 28.16 0.00
C GLY A 493 -10.20 27.85 -0.51
N ASP A 494 -10.36 27.50 -1.79
CA ASP A 494 -11.65 27.17 -2.39
C ASP A 494 -12.10 25.74 -2.03
N PRO A 495 -13.42 25.48 -1.90
CA PRO A 495 -13.92 24.17 -1.52
C PRO A 495 -13.66 23.07 -2.56
N PHE A 496 -13.55 23.40 -3.85
CA PHE A 496 -13.45 22.40 -4.92
C PHE A 496 -12.06 21.77 -4.96
N SER A 497 -11.00 22.55 -4.84
CA SER A 497 -9.63 22.05 -4.74
C SER A 497 -9.45 21.14 -3.52
N HIS A 498 -10.07 21.48 -2.39
CA HIS A 498 -10.08 20.64 -1.18
C HIS A 498 -10.82 19.31 -1.40
N ILE A 499 -11.99 19.32 -2.06
CA ILE A 499 -12.74 18.09 -2.40
C ILE A 499 -11.93 17.20 -3.36
N MET A 500 -11.33 17.80 -4.40
CA MET A 500 -10.47 17.08 -5.34
C MET A 500 -9.26 16.47 -4.62
N ALA A 501 -8.60 17.23 -3.74
CA ALA A 501 -7.49 16.73 -2.94
C ALA A 501 -7.91 15.52 -2.10
N SER A 502 -9.06 15.60 -1.43
CA SER A 502 -9.60 14.50 -0.62
C SER A 502 -9.82 13.21 -1.40
N ARG A 503 -10.19 13.31 -2.68
CA ARG A 503 -10.42 12.15 -3.55
C ARG A 503 -9.14 11.68 -4.27
N LEU A 504 -8.20 12.60 -4.51
CA LEU A 504 -6.95 12.33 -5.23
C LEU A 504 -5.89 11.68 -4.34
N VAL A 505 -5.70 12.18 -3.11
CA VAL A 505 -4.70 11.68 -2.15
C VAL A 505 -4.72 10.16 -1.97
N PRO A 506 -5.86 9.50 -1.66
CA PRO A 506 -5.89 8.05 -1.48
C PRO A 506 -5.49 7.30 -2.76
N ARG A 507 -5.82 7.83 -3.94
CA ARG A 507 -5.43 7.23 -5.24
C ARG A 507 -3.93 7.36 -5.51
N LEU A 508 -3.33 8.50 -5.18
CA LEU A 508 -1.89 8.69 -5.29
C LEU A 508 -1.15 7.71 -4.37
N LEU A 509 -1.61 7.57 -3.13
CA LEU A 509 -1.02 6.65 -2.16
C LEU A 509 -1.17 5.19 -2.59
N SER A 510 -2.32 4.81 -3.16
CA SER A 510 -2.59 3.45 -3.63
C SER A 510 -1.81 3.11 -4.91
N ALA A 511 -1.45 4.11 -5.72
CA ALA A 511 -0.52 4.01 -6.85
C ALA A 511 0.98 4.07 -6.42
N GLY A 512 1.28 4.13 -5.12
CA GLY A 512 2.65 4.15 -4.60
C GLY A 512 3.34 5.53 -4.65
N HIS A 513 2.59 6.61 -4.88
CA HIS A 513 3.08 7.98 -4.84
C HIS A 513 2.89 8.61 -3.45
N MET A 514 3.72 9.61 -3.12
CA MET A 514 3.67 10.33 -1.86
C MET A 514 3.22 11.78 -2.08
N PRO A 515 1.97 12.15 -1.75
CA PRO A 515 1.50 13.52 -1.86
C PRO A 515 1.99 14.43 -0.71
N PHE A 516 2.30 15.68 -1.06
CA PHE A 516 2.65 16.78 -0.16
C PHE A 516 1.74 17.96 -0.48
N LEU A 517 0.89 18.37 0.46
CA LEU A 517 -0.13 19.40 0.22
C LEU A 517 0.38 20.76 0.70
N PHE A 518 0.33 21.74 -0.21
CA PHE A 518 0.68 23.13 0.07
C PHE A 518 -0.56 24.00 -0.14
N VAL A 519 -1.02 24.63 0.93
CA VAL A 519 -2.19 25.53 0.90
C VAL A 519 -1.68 26.94 0.62
N LEU A 520 -1.95 27.44 -0.58
CA LEU A 520 -1.55 28.77 -1.04
C LEU A 520 -2.50 29.85 -0.48
N PRO A 521 -2.00 31.08 -0.26
CA PRO A 521 -2.85 32.17 0.18
C PRO A 521 -3.91 32.49 -0.89
N ALA A 522 -5.08 32.93 -0.45
CA ALA A 522 -6.07 33.45 -1.37
C ALA A 522 -5.61 34.76 -2.03
N GLY A 523 -6.03 35.00 -3.27
CA GLY A 523 -5.63 36.18 -4.04
C GLY A 523 -5.95 37.51 -3.34
N LYS A 524 -5.17 38.57 -3.64
CA LYS A 524 -5.48 39.94 -3.18
C LYS A 524 -6.87 40.34 -3.67
N THR A 525 -7.71 40.85 -2.76
CA THR A 525 -9.04 41.40 -3.07
C THR A 525 -8.89 42.48 -4.14
N PRO A 526 -9.81 42.63 -5.12
CA PRO A 526 -9.90 43.88 -5.87
C PRO A 526 -9.94 45.01 -4.85
N ALA A 527 -9.13 46.06 -5.05
CA ALA A 527 -9.09 47.20 -4.14
C ALA A 527 -10.52 47.65 -3.83
N ASN A 528 -10.80 47.95 -2.56
CA ASN A 528 -12.09 48.40 -2.06
C ASN A 528 -12.55 49.68 -2.78
N GLY A 529 -13.04 49.55 -4.00
CA GLY A 529 -13.99 50.46 -4.59
C GLY A 529 -15.35 50.19 -3.95
N THR A 530 -16.08 51.25 -3.65
CA THR A 530 -17.41 51.26 -3.02
C THR A 530 -18.51 50.53 -3.83
N THR A 531 -18.15 49.82 -4.91
CA THR A 531 -19.05 49.17 -5.88
C THR A 531 -18.79 47.67 -6.09
N ALA A 532 -18.06 46.98 -5.20
CA ALA A 532 -17.98 45.52 -5.28
C ALA A 532 -19.36 44.88 -5.02
N SER A 533 -19.92 44.20 -6.04
CA SER A 533 -21.23 43.56 -5.99
C SER A 533 -21.33 42.53 -4.85
N VAL A 534 -22.54 42.29 -4.34
CA VAL A 534 -22.80 41.26 -3.30
C VAL A 534 -22.20 39.91 -3.71
N ARG A 535 -22.25 39.61 -5.01
CA ARG A 535 -21.71 38.40 -5.62
C ARG A 535 -20.19 38.29 -5.55
N ALA A 536 -19.46 39.38 -5.80
CA ALA A 536 -18.00 39.39 -5.66
C ALA A 536 -17.56 39.12 -4.20
N ARG A 537 -18.36 39.59 -3.22
CA ARG A 537 -18.11 39.32 -1.79
C ARG A 537 -18.43 37.88 -1.40
N GLN A 538 -19.47 37.28 -1.97
CA GLN A 538 -19.79 35.86 -1.79
C GLN A 538 -18.73 34.94 -2.41
N LEU A 539 -18.20 35.28 -3.59
CA LEU A 539 -17.09 34.54 -4.18
C LEU A 539 -15.83 34.63 -3.31
N ALA A 540 -15.51 35.83 -2.80
CA ALA A 540 -14.40 36.00 -1.86
C ALA A 540 -14.62 35.23 -0.54
N PHE A 541 -15.85 35.06 -0.06
CA PHE A 541 -16.15 34.19 1.07
C PHE A 541 -15.76 32.74 0.80
N PHE A 542 -16.16 32.21 -0.37
CA PHE A 542 -15.87 30.82 -0.74
C PHE A 542 -14.38 30.56 -0.92
N GLU A 543 -13.61 31.52 -1.41
CA GLU A 543 -12.16 31.37 -1.63
C GLU A 543 -11.31 31.61 -0.36
N LYS A 544 -11.80 32.40 0.60
CA LYS A 544 -10.98 32.89 1.73
C LYS A 544 -11.40 32.35 3.09
N ALA A 545 -12.68 32.08 3.27
CA ALA A 545 -13.26 31.93 4.61
C ALA A 545 -14.03 30.63 4.77
N LEU A 546 -14.78 30.17 3.75
CA LEU A 546 -15.65 29.00 3.88
C LEU A 546 -14.90 27.78 4.45
N MET A 547 -13.81 27.36 3.81
CA MET A 547 -13.07 26.18 4.26
C MET A 547 -12.41 26.41 5.62
N LYS A 548 -11.64 27.49 5.75
CA LYS A 548 -10.77 27.75 6.91
C LYS A 548 -11.53 28.18 8.18
N GLN A 549 -12.58 28.96 8.05
CA GLN A 549 -13.29 29.58 9.18
C GLN A 549 -14.61 28.89 9.53
N HIS A 550 -15.18 28.09 8.61
CA HIS A 550 -16.48 27.44 8.83
C HIS A 550 -16.44 25.92 8.69
N VAL A 551 -15.97 25.37 7.57
CA VAL A 551 -16.02 23.92 7.31
C VAL A 551 -15.05 23.17 8.22
N ILE A 552 -13.74 23.51 8.19
CA ILE A 552 -12.72 22.81 8.98
C ILE A 552 -13.02 22.87 10.49
N PRO A 553 -13.35 24.05 11.07
CA PRO A 553 -13.72 24.13 12.49
C PRO A 553 -14.97 23.31 12.86
N PHE A 554 -15.93 23.17 11.93
CA PHE A 554 -17.14 22.37 12.17
C PHE A 554 -16.85 20.86 12.19
N LEU A 555 -15.97 20.38 11.31
CA LEU A 555 -15.72 18.95 11.13
C LEU A 555 -14.95 18.31 12.29
N LYS A 556 -14.22 19.09 13.10
CA LYS A 556 -13.31 18.61 14.15
C LYS A 556 -12.20 17.69 13.57
N ASP A 557 -11.35 17.16 14.45
CA ASP A 557 -10.20 16.34 14.07
C ASP A 557 -10.55 14.89 13.68
N THR A 558 -11.74 14.40 14.03
CA THR A 558 -12.14 13.01 13.77
C THR A 558 -12.99 12.91 12.50
N PRO A 559 -12.66 12.03 11.55
CA PRO A 559 -13.50 11.77 10.38
C PRO A 559 -14.94 11.42 10.77
N GLN A 560 -15.92 12.01 10.09
CA GLN A 560 -17.32 11.66 10.31
C GLN A 560 -17.65 10.35 9.59
N ASN A 561 -18.26 9.40 10.30
CA ASN A 561 -18.68 8.13 9.71
C ASN A 561 -19.65 8.39 8.54
N GLY A 562 -19.32 7.88 7.36
CA GLY A 562 -20.13 8.02 6.15
C GLY A 562 -19.97 9.34 5.38
N ALA A 563 -19.04 10.23 5.78
CA ALA A 563 -18.65 11.35 4.93
C ALA A 563 -17.79 10.89 3.75
N GLU A 564 -17.99 11.48 2.56
CA GLU A 564 -17.23 11.14 1.36
C GLU A 564 -15.82 11.73 1.36
N CYS A 565 -15.64 12.90 1.96
CA CYS A 565 -14.40 13.66 1.94
C CYS A 565 -13.86 13.93 3.35
N LEU A 566 -12.53 14.01 3.44
CA LEU A 566 -11.78 14.38 4.64
C LEU A 566 -11.27 15.82 4.53
N SER A 567 -11.26 16.53 5.66
CA SER A 567 -10.57 17.81 5.78
C SER A 567 -9.05 17.63 5.59
N LEU A 568 -8.30 18.72 5.36
CA LEU A 568 -6.84 18.62 5.22
C LEU A 568 -6.17 18.07 6.48
N ASP A 569 -6.61 18.48 7.68
CA ASP A 569 -6.11 17.96 8.95
C ASP A 569 -6.46 16.49 9.17
N GLN A 570 -7.67 16.09 8.80
CA GLN A 570 -8.08 14.69 8.84
C GLN A 570 -7.25 13.84 7.87
N MET A 571 -6.95 14.34 6.67
CA MET A 571 -6.04 13.68 5.72
C MET A 571 -4.62 13.58 6.26
N ARG A 572 -4.09 14.64 6.88
CA ARG A 572 -2.77 14.63 7.54
C ARG A 572 -2.66 13.48 8.54
N THR A 573 -3.65 13.35 9.42
CA THR A 573 -3.65 12.31 10.45
C THR A 573 -3.93 10.91 9.88
N THR A 574 -4.89 10.79 8.96
CA THR A 574 -5.35 9.50 8.41
C THR A 574 -4.33 8.88 7.46
N TYR A 575 -3.74 9.69 6.59
CA TYR A 575 -2.85 9.23 5.53
C TYR A 575 -1.37 9.47 5.81
N GLY A 576 -1.05 10.30 6.81
CA GLY A 576 0.33 10.61 7.17
C GLY A 576 1.06 11.47 6.15
N ILE A 577 0.32 12.36 5.49
CA ILE A 577 0.84 13.25 4.44
C ILE A 577 1.28 14.58 5.06
N LEU A 578 2.22 15.28 4.42
CA LEU A 578 2.51 16.66 4.78
C LEU A 578 1.35 17.55 4.33
N VAL A 579 0.87 18.41 5.22
CA VAL A 579 -0.03 19.53 4.91
C VAL A 579 0.61 20.78 5.50
N GLN A 580 0.87 21.77 4.67
CA GLN A 580 1.52 23.01 5.07
C GLN A 580 0.80 24.23 4.48
N ASP A 581 0.35 25.13 5.34
CA ASP A 581 -0.02 26.49 4.95
C ASP A 581 1.25 27.28 4.59
N VAL A 582 1.26 27.95 3.45
CA VAL A 582 2.39 28.79 3.02
C VAL A 582 1.93 30.22 2.79
N ASP A 583 2.76 31.20 3.15
CA ASP A 583 2.41 32.63 3.02
C ASP A 583 2.33 33.09 1.57
N PHE A 584 3.07 32.41 0.68
CA PHE A 584 3.08 32.70 -0.75
C PHE A 584 3.25 31.42 -1.57
N ALA A 585 4.30 30.66 -1.27
CA ALA A 585 4.75 29.48 -2.00
C ALA A 585 5.70 28.68 -1.08
N PRO A 586 5.80 27.34 -1.18
CA PRO A 586 6.87 26.62 -0.51
C PRO A 586 8.25 27.08 -0.98
N SER A 587 9.22 27.10 -0.08
CA SER A 587 10.61 27.40 -0.43
C SER A 587 11.22 26.30 -1.30
N GLU A 588 12.19 26.66 -2.15
CA GLU A 588 12.95 25.69 -2.93
C GLU A 588 13.63 24.65 -2.04
N GLU A 589 14.14 25.08 -0.87
CA GLU A 589 14.71 24.21 0.16
C GLU A 589 13.71 23.14 0.63
N THR A 590 12.43 23.52 0.85
CA THR A 590 11.38 22.58 1.25
C THR A 590 11.14 21.54 0.15
N LEU A 591 11.09 21.97 -1.11
CA LEU A 591 10.88 21.06 -2.25
C LEU A 591 12.07 20.10 -2.42
N HIS A 592 13.32 20.58 -2.29
CA HIS A 592 14.52 19.73 -2.32
C HIS A 592 14.58 18.76 -1.14
N LYS A 593 14.29 19.23 0.09
CA LYS A 593 14.26 18.40 1.31
C LYS A 593 13.35 17.19 1.14
N HIS A 594 12.20 17.39 0.51
CA HIS A 594 11.21 16.34 0.29
C HIS A 594 11.34 15.65 -1.07
N TYR A 595 12.40 15.89 -1.84
CA TYR A 595 12.65 15.23 -3.13
C TYR A 595 11.44 15.28 -4.08
N ILE A 596 10.76 16.43 -4.18
CA ILE A 596 9.55 16.57 -4.99
C ILE A 596 9.87 16.31 -6.48
N ASP A 597 9.13 15.38 -7.10
CA ASP A 597 9.30 14.98 -8.50
C ASP A 597 8.34 15.73 -9.45
N LEU A 598 7.14 16.03 -8.97
CA LEU A 598 6.01 16.53 -9.76
C LEU A 598 5.21 17.56 -8.97
N GLY A 599 4.88 18.69 -9.59
CA GLY A 599 3.93 19.67 -9.09
C GLY A 599 2.59 19.51 -9.78
N LEU A 600 1.50 19.56 -9.00
CA LEU A 600 0.13 19.51 -9.49
C LEU A 600 -0.67 20.64 -8.82
N SER A 601 -1.09 21.64 -9.59
CA SER A 601 -1.95 22.70 -9.13
C SER A 601 -3.42 22.38 -9.43
N LEU A 602 -4.25 22.39 -8.40
CA LEU A 602 -5.70 22.17 -8.50
C LEU A 602 -6.45 23.51 -8.48
N ASP A 603 -6.11 24.44 -9.37
CA ASP A 603 -6.66 25.79 -9.38
C ASP A 603 -7.93 25.91 -10.22
N CYS A 604 -9.08 25.94 -9.55
CA CYS A 604 -10.37 25.98 -10.22
C CYS A 604 -10.83 27.41 -10.61
N THR A 605 -10.18 28.49 -10.17
CA THR A 605 -10.81 29.83 -10.24
C THR A 605 -9.97 30.96 -10.85
N THR A 606 -8.63 30.90 -10.89
CA THR A 606 -7.84 32.00 -11.50
C THR A 606 -6.49 31.58 -12.10
N THR A 607 -6.11 32.16 -13.25
CA THR A 607 -4.79 32.01 -13.89
C THR A 607 -3.68 32.79 -13.17
N ARG A 608 -3.51 32.62 -11.86
CA ARG A 608 -2.35 33.18 -11.17
C ARG A 608 -1.19 32.21 -11.22
N HIS A 609 -0.17 32.57 -11.98
CA HIS A 609 1.08 31.84 -12.07
C HIS A 609 1.71 31.66 -10.69
N LEU A 610 2.15 30.42 -10.39
CA LEU A 610 3.06 30.12 -9.28
C LEU A 610 4.34 30.97 -9.43
N SER A 611 5.04 31.23 -8.32
CA SER A 611 6.26 32.04 -8.34
C SER A 611 7.29 31.50 -9.34
N THR A 612 8.11 32.40 -9.90
CA THR A 612 9.18 32.02 -10.85
C THR A 612 10.12 30.99 -10.23
N ASP A 613 10.40 31.08 -8.92
CA ASP A 613 11.26 30.11 -8.22
C ASP A 613 10.68 28.70 -8.20
N ILE A 614 9.35 28.56 -8.02
CA ILE A 614 8.66 27.27 -8.13
C ILE A 614 8.72 26.75 -9.56
N GLN A 615 8.46 27.60 -10.54
CA GLN A 615 8.53 27.22 -11.96
C GLN A 615 9.95 26.75 -12.31
N ASN A 616 10.98 27.44 -11.82
CA ASN A 616 12.39 27.08 -11.98
C ASN A 616 12.70 25.72 -11.34
N TYR A 617 12.20 25.44 -10.13
CA TYR A 617 12.38 24.13 -9.50
C TYR A 617 11.81 22.98 -10.34
N PHE A 618 10.66 23.21 -10.97
CA PHE A 618 9.97 22.24 -11.85
C PHE A 618 10.42 22.29 -13.31
N SER A 619 11.53 22.98 -13.60
CA SER A 619 12.21 22.84 -14.89
C SER A 619 12.67 21.40 -15.11
N TRP A 620 12.92 21.06 -16.37
CA TRP A 620 13.31 19.71 -16.77
C TRP A 620 14.45 19.17 -15.88
N PRO A 621 14.37 17.95 -15.34
CA PRO A 621 13.44 16.85 -15.70
C PRO A 621 12.16 16.75 -14.86
N ARG A 622 11.93 17.67 -13.92
CA ARG A 622 10.69 17.73 -13.13
C ARG A 622 9.57 18.31 -13.99
N ARG A 623 8.32 18.29 -13.52
CA ARG A 623 7.16 18.87 -14.24
C ARG A 623 6.21 19.60 -13.29
N LEU A 624 5.53 20.62 -13.80
CA LEU A 624 4.47 21.35 -13.10
C LEU A 624 3.21 21.36 -13.96
N LEU A 625 2.20 20.62 -13.50
CA LEU A 625 0.92 20.48 -14.16
C LEU A 625 -0.10 21.40 -13.50
N ASN A 626 -0.80 22.20 -14.29
CA ASN A 626 -1.85 23.10 -13.82
C ASN A 626 -3.21 22.66 -14.36
N MET A 627 -4.12 22.25 -13.47
CA MET A 627 -5.50 21.94 -13.82
C MET A 627 -6.37 23.16 -13.61
N HIS A 628 -7.10 23.58 -14.64
CA HIS A 628 -8.06 24.68 -14.58
C HIS A 628 -9.43 24.23 -15.08
N SER A 629 -10.49 24.79 -14.52
CA SER A 629 -11.87 24.53 -14.93
C SER A 629 -12.39 25.66 -15.83
N THR A 630 -13.08 25.34 -16.92
CA THR A 630 -13.85 26.34 -17.67
C THR A 630 -15.24 26.47 -17.09
N ALA A 631 -15.63 27.70 -16.72
CA ALA A 631 -16.97 28.01 -16.21
C ALA A 631 -18.12 27.83 -17.24
N SER A 632 -17.86 27.28 -18.43
CA SER A 632 -18.85 27.03 -19.48
C SER A 632 -19.29 25.57 -19.45
N LEU A 633 -20.51 25.32 -18.94
CA LEU A 633 -21.23 24.05 -19.10
C LEU A 633 -21.80 23.91 -20.52
N ASN A 634 -20.99 24.11 -21.55
CA ASN A 634 -21.39 23.79 -22.93
C ASN A 634 -21.22 22.29 -23.15
N ALA A 635 -22.26 21.62 -23.66
CA ALA A 635 -22.31 20.17 -23.87
C ALA A 635 -21.19 19.60 -24.77
N ASP A 636 -20.49 20.47 -25.53
CA ASP A 636 -19.48 20.09 -26.51
C ASP A 636 -18.01 20.26 -26.03
N ARG A 637 -17.74 20.71 -24.79
CA ARG A 637 -16.36 20.95 -24.28
C ARG A 637 -16.09 20.31 -22.92
N SER A 638 -14.84 19.87 -22.71
CA SER A 638 -14.37 19.33 -21.42
C SER A 638 -14.43 20.40 -20.32
N PRO A 639 -14.87 20.09 -19.09
CA PRO A 639 -14.95 21.07 -18.00
C PRO A 639 -13.58 21.39 -17.38
N PHE A 640 -12.55 20.59 -17.65
CA PHE A 640 -11.18 20.86 -17.22
C PHE A 640 -10.23 20.90 -18.40
N HIS A 641 -9.25 21.76 -18.26
CA HIS A 641 -8.11 21.88 -19.13
C HIS A 641 -6.83 21.77 -18.29
N LEU A 642 -5.76 21.27 -18.92
CA LEU A 642 -4.48 21.07 -18.27
C LEU A 642 -3.42 21.85 -19.02
N HIS A 643 -2.54 22.52 -18.28
CA HIS A 643 -1.35 23.15 -18.86
C HIS A 643 -0.09 22.57 -18.22
N ASP A 644 0.85 22.09 -19.04
CA ASP A 644 2.22 21.90 -18.59
C ASP A 644 2.90 23.28 -18.59
N MET A 645 3.25 23.80 -17.42
CA MET A 645 3.77 25.17 -17.26
C MET A 645 5.21 25.34 -17.79
N GLN A 646 5.77 24.32 -18.46
CA GLN A 646 7.09 24.35 -19.09
C GLN A 646 7.12 25.16 -20.39
N ASP A 647 5.99 25.29 -21.09
CA ASP A 647 5.91 26.09 -22.32
C ASP A 647 5.55 27.54 -21.95
N CYS A 648 6.57 28.37 -21.73
CA CYS A 648 6.46 29.81 -21.47
C CYS A 648 5.90 30.64 -22.65
N CYS A 649 5.25 29.99 -23.63
CA CYS A 649 4.54 30.65 -24.71
C CYS A 649 3.04 30.52 -24.42
N ASP A 650 2.37 31.65 -24.17
CA ASP A 650 0.93 31.83 -23.91
C ASP A 650 -0.02 31.32 -25.06
N ARG A 651 0.32 30.26 -25.79
CA ARG A 651 -0.40 29.85 -27.01
C ARG A 651 -0.85 28.39 -27.09
N ASP A 652 -0.34 27.49 -26.26
CA ASP A 652 -0.70 26.07 -26.37
C ASP A 652 -1.66 25.67 -25.26
N GLN A 653 -2.94 25.98 -25.47
CA GLN A 653 -4.03 25.43 -24.65
C GLN A 653 -4.23 23.95 -25.01
N PHE A 654 -4.07 23.05 -24.04
CA PHE A 654 -4.27 21.62 -24.27
C PHE A 654 -5.73 21.23 -23.97
N ASP A 655 -6.42 20.71 -24.99
CA ASP A 655 -7.75 20.13 -24.87
C ASP A 655 -7.62 18.60 -24.74
N LEU A 656 -7.85 18.08 -23.53
CA LEU A 656 -7.78 16.66 -23.22
C LEU A 656 -9.21 16.09 -23.17
N GLN A 657 -9.59 15.45 -24.28
CA GLN A 657 -10.72 14.53 -24.48
C GLN A 657 -12.08 14.91 -23.87
N THR A 658 -13.01 15.27 -24.76
CA THR A 658 -14.45 15.32 -24.53
C THR A 658 -14.99 13.92 -24.25
N LEU A 659 -15.24 13.57 -22.98
CA LEU A 659 -16.20 12.51 -22.68
C LEU A 659 -17.59 13.14 -22.81
N SER A 660 -18.24 12.94 -23.96
CA SER A 660 -19.64 13.34 -24.15
C SER A 660 -20.51 12.48 -23.23
N ALA A 661 -20.84 13.00 -22.05
CA ALA A 661 -21.94 12.48 -21.26
C ALA A 661 -23.19 13.26 -21.64
N GLU A 662 -24.27 12.57 -22.01
CA GLU A 662 -25.58 13.17 -22.21
C GLU A 662 -26.01 13.93 -20.93
N TYR A 663 -26.06 15.26 -21.00
CA TYR A 663 -26.41 16.12 -19.87
C TYR A 663 -27.93 16.32 -19.81
N SER A 664 -28.62 15.51 -19.00
CA SER A 664 -30.06 15.68 -18.71
C SER A 664 -30.40 15.60 -17.21
N GLN A 665 -29.45 15.93 -16.31
CA GLN A 665 -29.64 15.86 -14.85
C GLN A 665 -29.25 17.16 -14.09
N PRO A 666 -29.73 17.36 -12.83
CA PRO A 666 -29.60 18.62 -12.09
C PRO A 666 -28.16 19.13 -11.89
N LEU A 667 -27.97 20.45 -11.86
CA LEU A 667 -26.66 21.15 -11.76
C LEU A 667 -25.74 20.67 -10.61
N ILE A 668 -26.32 20.19 -9.50
CA ILE A 668 -25.55 19.68 -8.33
C ILE A 668 -24.85 18.36 -8.66
N ASP A 669 -25.48 17.49 -9.46
CA ASP A 669 -24.87 16.23 -9.89
C ASP A 669 -23.76 16.48 -10.91
N ALA A 670 -23.84 17.58 -11.67
CA ALA A 670 -22.80 18.00 -12.61
C ALA A 670 -21.50 18.39 -11.88
N GLN A 671 -21.57 19.17 -10.79
CA GLN A 671 -20.37 19.66 -10.09
C GLN A 671 -19.59 18.54 -9.36
N ASN A 672 -20.32 17.58 -8.77
CA ASN A 672 -19.69 16.38 -8.21
C ASN A 672 -19.03 15.53 -9.31
N ARG A 673 -19.71 15.32 -10.45
CA ARG A 673 -19.13 14.62 -11.62
C ARG A 673 -17.88 15.31 -12.16
N ILE A 674 -17.90 16.64 -12.23
CA ILE A 674 -16.75 17.47 -12.61
C ILE A 674 -15.56 17.14 -11.69
N SER A 675 -15.70 17.27 -10.37
CA SER A 675 -14.59 16.95 -9.45
C SER A 675 -14.05 15.51 -9.59
N VAL A 676 -14.92 14.51 -9.85
CA VAL A 676 -14.51 13.12 -10.12
C VAL A 676 -13.71 13.01 -11.41
N LEU A 677 -14.16 13.67 -12.49
CA LEU A 677 -13.46 13.71 -13.77
C LEU A 677 -12.07 14.35 -13.61
N GLY A 678 -11.99 15.48 -12.90
CA GLY A 678 -10.71 16.13 -12.61
C GLY A 678 -9.75 15.21 -11.84
N VAL A 679 -10.25 14.50 -10.83
CA VAL A 679 -9.44 13.53 -10.07
C VAL A 679 -8.97 12.36 -10.95
N ASN A 680 -9.83 11.86 -11.86
CA ASN A 680 -9.44 10.82 -12.83
C ASN A 680 -8.34 11.32 -13.76
N MET A 681 -8.48 12.53 -14.30
CA MET A 681 -7.48 13.14 -15.16
C MET A 681 -6.16 13.34 -14.43
N ALA A 682 -6.18 13.90 -13.22
CA ALA A 682 -4.99 14.07 -12.39
C ALA A 682 -4.26 12.73 -12.15
N ALA A 683 -5.00 11.68 -11.79
CA ALA A 683 -4.43 10.37 -11.53
C ALA A 683 -3.80 9.73 -12.79
N ASP A 684 -4.47 9.81 -13.94
CA ASP A 684 -3.92 9.30 -15.22
C ASP A 684 -2.63 10.02 -15.62
N LEU A 685 -2.59 11.33 -15.46
CA LEU A 685 -1.42 12.15 -15.78
C LEU A 685 -0.23 11.81 -14.87
N VAL A 686 -0.48 11.66 -13.57
CA VAL A 686 0.57 11.26 -12.63
C VAL A 686 1.09 9.86 -12.99
N ASP A 687 0.23 8.91 -13.35
CA ASP A 687 0.64 7.57 -13.81
C ASP A 687 1.49 7.64 -15.09
N ARG A 688 1.10 8.46 -16.08
CA ARG A 688 1.90 8.69 -17.30
C ARG A 688 3.29 9.23 -16.99
N VAL A 689 3.39 10.26 -16.15
CA VAL A 689 4.66 10.83 -15.72
C VAL A 689 5.50 9.81 -14.94
N ALA A 690 4.85 9.02 -14.08
CA ALA A 690 5.51 7.95 -13.33
C ALA A 690 6.09 6.87 -14.25
N ARG A 691 5.39 6.57 -15.35
CA ARG A 691 5.80 5.59 -16.37
C ARG A 691 6.73 6.14 -17.45
N GLY A 692 7.05 7.44 -17.40
CA GLY A 692 7.85 8.11 -18.43
C GLY A 692 7.17 8.14 -19.80
N LYS A 693 5.84 8.03 -19.84
CA LYS A 693 5.07 8.14 -21.08
C LYS A 693 4.92 9.61 -21.47
N ASP A 694 4.80 9.84 -22.77
CA ASP A 694 4.41 11.14 -23.27
C ASP A 694 3.02 11.52 -22.73
N LEU A 695 2.91 12.79 -22.33
CA LEU A 695 1.61 13.40 -22.10
C LEU A 695 0.88 13.50 -23.44
N PRO A 696 -0.45 13.30 -23.49
CA PRO A 696 -1.18 13.34 -24.75
C PRO A 696 -0.95 14.69 -25.46
N LYS A 697 -0.67 14.64 -26.76
CA LYS A 697 -0.56 15.84 -27.61
C LYS A 697 -1.97 16.38 -27.90
N ALA A 698 -2.18 17.69 -27.76
CA ALA A 698 -3.47 18.31 -28.02
C ALA A 698 -3.95 18.07 -29.47
N LEU A 699 -5.27 17.86 -29.64
CA LEU A 699 -5.93 18.16 -30.91
C LEU A 699 -5.79 19.67 -31.14
N ARG A 700 -5.03 20.08 -32.16
CA ARG A 700 -5.07 21.48 -32.61
C ARG A 700 -6.53 21.82 -32.87
N ALA A 701 -7.06 22.81 -32.14
CA ALA A 701 -8.37 23.37 -32.45
C ALA A 701 -8.40 23.65 -33.95
N ALA A 702 -9.34 23.00 -34.66
CA ALA A 702 -9.62 23.36 -36.05
C ALA A 702 -9.84 24.88 -36.05
N LYS A 703 -9.17 25.58 -36.98
CA LYS A 703 -9.35 27.04 -37.18
C LYS A 703 -10.83 27.35 -37.03
N GLY A 704 -11.20 28.05 -35.96
CA GLY A 704 -12.54 28.61 -35.83
C GLY A 704 -12.79 29.51 -37.05
N PRO A 705 -14.03 29.60 -37.55
CA PRO A 705 -14.34 30.47 -38.67
C PRO A 705 -13.97 31.91 -38.31
N ASP A 706 -13.41 32.64 -39.28
CA ASP A 706 -13.04 34.05 -39.18
C ASP A 706 -14.07 34.85 -38.36
N THR A 707 -13.64 35.39 -37.22
CA THR A 707 -14.41 36.36 -36.46
C THR A 707 -14.47 37.66 -37.24
N LYS A 708 -15.43 37.77 -38.17
CA LYS A 708 -16.02 39.05 -38.53
C LYS A 708 -16.80 39.56 -37.33
N GLU A 709 -16.52 40.80 -36.96
CA GLU A 709 -17.25 41.60 -35.99
C GLU A 709 -18.77 41.40 -36.14
N VAL A 710 -19.40 40.79 -35.15
CA VAL A 710 -20.85 40.90 -34.95
C VAL A 710 -21.05 41.90 -33.80
N ASN A 711 -21.31 43.14 -34.21
CA ASN A 711 -21.86 44.17 -33.34
C ASN A 711 -23.24 43.74 -32.80
N GLY A 712 -23.43 43.96 -31.49
CA GLY A 712 -24.74 44.24 -30.88
C GLY A 712 -25.79 43.13 -30.91
N GLY A 713 -25.86 42.33 -29.85
CA GLY A 713 -27.02 41.47 -29.60
C GLY A 713 -26.81 40.50 -28.44
N GLN A 714 -27.31 40.87 -27.26
CA GLN A 714 -27.59 40.01 -26.09
C GLN A 714 -26.81 38.69 -25.99
N GLN A 715 -25.57 38.79 -25.53
CA GLN A 715 -24.90 37.64 -24.93
C GLN A 715 -25.55 37.42 -23.55
N LYS A 716 -26.55 36.54 -23.49
CA LYS A 716 -27.12 36.07 -22.23
C LYS A 716 -26.00 35.42 -21.42
N ASP A 717 -25.57 36.13 -20.36
CA ASP A 717 -24.77 35.63 -19.25
C ASP A 717 -25.32 34.28 -18.77
N LEU A 718 -24.60 33.19 -19.07
CA LEU A 718 -24.88 31.84 -18.56
C LEU A 718 -23.83 31.38 -17.54
N SER A 719 -23.20 32.33 -16.82
CA SER A 719 -22.12 32.06 -15.86
C SER A 719 -22.59 31.99 -14.40
N GLU A 720 -23.57 31.14 -14.06
CA GLU A 720 -24.17 31.13 -12.71
C GLU A 720 -24.03 29.78 -11.98
N VAL A 721 -22.91 29.57 -11.28
CA VAL A 721 -22.89 28.62 -10.16
C VAL A 721 -23.61 29.28 -8.99
N SER A 722 -24.79 28.76 -8.63
CA SER A 722 -25.56 29.25 -7.48
C SER A 722 -24.78 29.04 -6.18
N THR A 723 -24.77 30.06 -5.31
CA THR A 723 -24.27 30.00 -3.93
C THR A 723 -24.82 28.79 -3.16
N ASP A 724 -26.08 28.44 -3.40
CA ASP A 724 -26.73 27.28 -2.79
C ASP A 724 -26.13 25.96 -3.30
N ALA A 725 -25.73 25.88 -4.58
CA ALA A 725 -25.11 24.69 -5.14
C ALA A 725 -23.72 24.43 -4.53
N VAL A 726 -22.95 25.48 -4.24
CA VAL A 726 -21.64 25.36 -3.55
C VAL A 726 -21.84 24.84 -2.12
N VAL A 727 -22.79 25.43 -1.38
CA VAL A 727 -23.12 25.00 -0.01
C VAL A 727 -23.59 23.54 0.01
N GLU A 728 -24.51 23.15 -0.88
CA GLU A 728 -24.98 21.77 -0.99
C GLU A 728 -23.84 20.79 -1.32
N THR A 729 -22.95 21.16 -2.23
CA THR A 729 -21.80 20.31 -2.60
C THR A 729 -20.90 20.07 -1.40
N VAL A 730 -20.58 21.12 -0.64
CA VAL A 730 -19.75 21.04 0.57
C VAL A 730 -20.43 20.22 1.65
N VAL A 731 -21.74 20.42 1.87
CA VAL A 731 -22.52 19.66 2.84
C VAL A 731 -22.52 18.18 2.51
N LYS A 732 -22.83 17.81 1.26
CA LYS A 732 -22.84 16.39 0.83
C LYS A 732 -21.46 15.75 0.88
N SER A 733 -20.41 16.52 0.60
CA SER A 733 -19.04 16.00 0.57
C SER A 733 -18.48 15.72 1.96
N TYR A 734 -18.75 16.61 2.94
CA TYR A 734 -18.07 16.58 4.24
C TYR A 734 -18.94 16.15 5.42
N ALA A 735 -20.28 16.14 5.30
CA ALA A 735 -21.16 15.73 6.38
C ALA A 735 -21.83 14.38 6.13
N SER A 736 -21.91 13.57 7.19
CA SER A 736 -22.69 12.33 7.17
C SER A 736 -24.18 12.63 6.91
N PRO A 737 -24.96 11.69 6.34
CA PRO A 737 -26.38 11.90 6.03
C PRO A 737 -27.20 12.48 7.19
N GLU A 738 -26.89 12.07 8.42
CA GLU A 738 -27.54 12.52 9.65
C GLU A 738 -27.21 13.98 10.01
N GLN A 739 -26.00 14.45 9.67
CA GLN A 739 -25.50 15.79 10.03
C GLN A 739 -25.73 16.83 8.95
N GLN A 740 -26.05 16.43 7.72
CA GLN A 740 -26.24 17.34 6.58
C GLN A 740 -27.28 18.44 6.85
N GLY A 741 -28.39 18.13 7.56
CA GLY A 741 -29.42 19.11 7.89
C GLY A 741 -28.89 20.26 8.76
N HIS A 742 -28.15 19.92 9.83
CA HIS A 742 -27.57 20.89 10.74
C HIS A 742 -26.45 21.70 10.05
N PHE A 743 -25.56 21.01 9.34
CA PHE A 743 -24.42 21.64 8.67
C PHE A 743 -24.85 22.61 7.57
N ARG A 744 -25.87 22.25 6.78
CA ARG A 744 -26.48 23.12 5.77
C ARG A 744 -27.00 24.42 6.38
N LYS A 745 -27.74 24.33 7.49
CA LYS A 745 -28.28 25.51 8.19
C LYS A 745 -27.15 26.42 8.71
N TYR A 746 -26.09 25.82 9.25
CA TYR A 746 -24.91 26.54 9.72
C TYR A 746 -24.20 27.31 8.58
N LEU A 747 -23.87 26.64 7.47
CA LEU A 747 -23.19 27.27 6.34
C LEU A 747 -24.05 28.33 5.64
N ALA A 748 -25.35 28.08 5.48
CA ALA A 748 -26.27 29.07 4.93
C ALA A 748 -26.37 30.33 5.81
N GLY A 749 -26.23 30.18 7.13
CA GLY A 749 -26.11 31.30 8.07
C GLY A 749 -24.82 32.10 7.85
N ALA A 750 -23.68 31.41 7.77
CA ALA A 750 -22.36 32.04 7.57
C ALA A 750 -22.28 32.84 6.24
N VAL A 751 -22.78 32.26 5.14
CA VAL A 751 -22.86 32.95 3.84
C VAL A 751 -23.68 34.24 3.92
N LYS A 752 -24.76 34.24 4.69
CA LYS A 752 -25.64 35.40 4.87
C LYS A 752 -25.03 36.48 5.77
N SER A 753 -24.24 36.12 6.79
CA SER A 753 -23.65 37.06 7.76
C SER A 753 -22.33 37.70 7.29
N TRP A 754 -21.58 37.02 6.42
CA TRP A 754 -20.27 37.47 5.94
C TRP A 754 -20.20 38.92 5.38
N PRO A 755 -21.19 39.41 4.62
CA PRO A 755 -21.18 40.79 4.12
C PRO A 755 -21.25 41.87 5.22
N GLY A 756 -21.68 41.52 6.44
CA GLY A 756 -21.80 42.42 7.59
C GLY A 756 -20.55 42.49 8.46
N GLU A 757 -19.85 41.38 8.66
CA GLU A 757 -18.66 41.29 9.53
C GLU A 757 -17.44 42.03 8.94
N ASN A 758 -17.24 41.98 7.62
CA ASN A 758 -16.17 42.71 6.93
C ASN A 758 -16.40 44.23 6.79
N ARG A 759 -17.51 44.78 7.33
CA ARG A 759 -17.66 46.25 7.48
C ARG A 759 -16.97 46.79 8.75
N GLY A 760 -16.73 45.94 9.75
CA GLY A 760 -16.19 46.33 11.06
C GLY A 760 -14.70 46.69 11.04
N GLU A 761 -13.89 46.01 10.22
CA GLU A 761 -12.46 46.27 10.11
C GLU A 761 -12.10 47.60 9.43
N ALA A 762 -13.05 48.21 8.71
CA ALA A 762 -12.87 49.53 8.11
C ALA A 762 -13.01 50.67 9.13
N LYS A 763 -13.81 50.49 10.20
CA LYS A 763 -14.05 51.56 11.19
C LYS A 763 -12.95 51.68 12.25
N SER A 764 -12.10 50.67 12.44
CA SER A 764 -11.00 50.73 13.42
C SER A 764 -9.70 51.33 12.86
N LYS A 765 -9.61 51.59 11.55
CA LYS A 765 -8.46 52.29 10.92
C LYS A 765 -8.70 53.78 10.64
N GLU A 766 -9.92 54.29 10.82
CA GLU A 766 -10.26 55.71 10.61
C GLU A 766 -10.41 56.52 11.91
N SER A 767 -10.36 55.91 13.09
CA SER A 767 -10.47 56.62 14.39
C SER A 767 -9.14 56.81 15.14
N GLY A 768 -8.00 56.63 14.45
CA GLY A 768 -6.66 56.69 15.04
C GLY A 768 -5.80 57.87 14.58
N LYS A 769 -6.35 59.08 14.49
CA LYS A 769 -5.57 60.33 14.36
C LYS A 769 -6.26 61.45 15.14
N GLU A 770 -5.89 61.62 16.40
CA GLU A 770 -5.55 62.89 17.06
C GLU A 770 -5.53 62.74 18.58
N SER A 771 -4.33 62.61 19.13
CA SER A 771 -3.91 63.28 20.38
C SER A 771 -2.41 63.02 20.56
N ARG A 772 -1.61 63.96 20.06
CA ARG A 772 -0.25 64.16 20.57
C ARG A 772 -0.40 64.65 22.00
N PHE A 773 0.10 63.89 22.97
CA PHE A 773 0.54 64.46 24.24
C PHE A 773 2.02 64.13 24.44
N CYS A 774 2.76 65.19 24.75
CA CYS A 774 4.19 65.22 24.93
C CYS A 774 4.66 64.28 26.04
N VAL A 775 5.86 63.75 25.81
CA VAL A 775 6.76 63.22 26.85
C VAL A 775 7.30 64.41 27.65
N GLU A 776 7.12 64.39 28.98
CA GLU A 776 8.03 65.02 29.94
C GLU A 776 7.93 64.31 31.31
N CYS A 777 9.09 63.84 31.78
CA CYS A 777 9.56 63.69 33.17
C CYS A 777 8.61 63.05 34.23
N HIS A 778 8.85 61.79 34.60
CA HIS A 778 9.73 61.42 35.73
C HIS A 778 9.95 59.90 35.82
#